data_AF-Q4SVI4-F1
#
_entry.id   AF-Q4SVI4-F1
#
_cell.length_a   1.000
_cell.length_b   1.000
_cell.length_c   1.000
_cell.angle_alpha   90.00
_cell.angle_beta   90.00
_cell.angle_gamma   90.00
#
_symmetry.space_group_name_H-M   'P 1'
#
loop_
_entity.id
_entity.type
_entity.pdbx_description
1 polymer ?
#
loop_
_entity_poly.entity_id
_entity_poly.type
_entity_poly.pdbx_seq_one_letter_code
_entity_poly.pdbx_strand_id
1 'polypeptide(L)'
;MPLQSTLSGGSSGSSKAEITQSDGKSFEQLRQECLQKGVLFEDPDFPATDSSLFFSQRVPVAIEWKRPTEICTDPRFIVGDADRTDICQGQLESTPRLPPGDCWLLAAIASLTLKKDALAQVIPRDQEFDRRYAGIFHFQFWQHNKWLDVVVDDRLPTVRNNLIMLHSASNNEFWSALLEKAYAKLHGSYESLKGGSTLEAMEDFTGGVGELYETKKAPGDLFSIMKKALDRGSMMGCSIDITSSAESEAKLNNGLVKGHAYSITGMEEVNYRGGTVQLIRIRNPWGQVEWNGPWSDKYDFFFFFLQPSSREWNYVDAAEKRRILQNSTEDGEFWMEFEDFKANYDRVEICNMTPDALTESTKRHWEVNLFEGSWIRGSTAGGCRNYIGHKVMMKVTLRCPLIPLNLQSADTFWTNPQFKLKLEDADDDDDDVCSVVIALMQKNRRKLRKEGLDMETIGFAVYEAPEHEDQASKDFFRYHASKARSRTYINTREVSERFTLPPGEYLLVPTTFQPHHEADFLVRMFSEKKAGAVEMGSTVDADLPEPPPPSLPEEESDEEKGLRRLFDQLAGEDKAISVRELQQMLNGVLSRRKEIKFDGLTLSTCHSIINLMDVDNTGMMEFQEFKVFWEKMKKWIMLFLSYDTDRSGKMSSYELRTALKAAGMQLNNSLLQLIGLRFADANFDIDFDDYLTCIVRLENM
;
A
#
# COMPACT_ATOMS: atom_id res chain seq x y z
N MET A 1 11.81 -15.49 -12.09
CA MET A 1 12.25 -14.28 -12.80
C MET A 1 11.33 -13.14 -12.38
N PRO A 2 11.82 -12.16 -11.58
CA PRO A 2 11.05 -10.94 -11.33
C PRO A 2 11.00 -10.12 -12.63
N LEU A 3 9.84 -9.53 -12.95
CA LEU A 3 9.70 -8.61 -14.07
C LEU A 3 10.46 -7.31 -13.75
N GLN A 4 11.67 -7.15 -14.30
CA GLN A 4 12.27 -5.84 -14.50
C GLN A 4 11.47 -5.13 -15.61
N SER A 5 10.47 -4.33 -15.27
CA SER A 5 9.88 -3.39 -16.22
C SER A 5 10.69 -2.09 -16.17
N THR A 6 11.67 -1.97 -17.08
CA THR A 6 12.31 -0.69 -17.37
C THR A 6 11.34 0.16 -18.19
N LEU A 7 10.76 1.20 -17.58
CA LEU A 7 10.03 2.21 -18.34
C LEU A 7 11.05 3.16 -18.97
N SER A 8 11.42 2.89 -20.22
CA SER A 8 12.04 3.91 -21.06
C SER A 8 11.00 4.99 -21.36
N GLY A 9 11.25 6.22 -20.91
CA GLY A 9 10.48 7.38 -21.32
C GLY A 9 10.47 7.51 -22.84
N GLY A 10 9.37 7.13 -23.48
CA GLY A 10 9.25 7.18 -24.94
C GLY A 10 8.02 6.44 -25.48
N SER A 11 7.06 7.24 -25.94
CA SER A 11 5.86 6.88 -26.74
C SER A 11 4.64 6.30 -26.00
N SER A 12 3.53 7.00 -26.24
CA SER A 12 2.15 6.77 -25.84
C SER A 12 1.56 5.47 -26.41
N GLY A 13 2.00 4.32 -25.90
CA GLY A 13 1.22 3.09 -25.95
C GLY A 13 0.34 3.03 -24.71
N SER A 14 -0.97 3.23 -24.85
CA SER A 14 -1.93 2.96 -23.77
C SER A 14 -1.68 1.54 -23.26
N SER A 15 -1.19 1.40 -22.02
CA SER A 15 -1.14 0.12 -21.35
C SER A 15 -2.59 -0.35 -21.23
N LYS A 16 -2.89 -1.48 -21.88
CA LYS A 16 -4.25 -2.01 -21.94
C LYS A 16 -4.72 -2.29 -20.51
N ALA A 17 -5.77 -1.60 -20.07
CA ALA A 17 -6.33 -1.77 -18.73
C ALA A 17 -6.80 -3.22 -18.51
N GLU A 18 -6.48 -3.78 -17.33
CA GLU A 18 -6.89 -5.13 -16.92
C GLU A 18 -8.38 -5.14 -16.55
N ILE A 19 -9.09 -6.15 -17.04
CA ILE A 19 -10.53 -6.31 -16.79
C ILE A 19 -10.75 -6.70 -15.33
N THR A 20 -11.67 -6.02 -14.65
CA THR A 20 -12.01 -6.30 -13.23
C THR A 20 -13.27 -7.15 -13.05
N GLN A 21 -14.05 -7.36 -14.11
CA GLN A 21 -15.27 -8.15 -14.05
C GLN A 21 -15.01 -9.61 -13.70
N SER A 22 -15.82 -10.17 -12.80
CA SER A 22 -15.64 -11.52 -12.26
C SER A 22 -15.75 -12.62 -13.31
N ASP A 23 -16.53 -12.39 -14.37
CA ASP A 23 -16.67 -13.30 -15.51
C ASP A 23 -15.60 -13.09 -16.60
N GLY A 24 -14.67 -12.15 -16.39
CA GLY A 24 -13.56 -11.85 -17.28
C GLY A 24 -13.93 -11.12 -18.58
N LYS A 25 -15.18 -10.64 -18.72
CA LYS A 25 -15.64 -9.95 -19.93
C LYS A 25 -15.33 -8.46 -19.91
N SER A 26 -15.03 -7.90 -21.08
CA SER A 26 -14.83 -6.46 -21.24
C SER A 26 -16.15 -5.69 -21.29
N PHE A 27 -16.08 -4.38 -21.07
CA PHE A 27 -17.19 -3.45 -21.28
C PHE A 27 -17.91 -3.67 -22.61
N GLU A 28 -17.16 -3.75 -23.72
CA GLU A 28 -17.75 -3.91 -25.05
C GLU A 28 -18.48 -5.25 -25.22
N GLN A 29 -17.94 -6.34 -24.66
CA GLN A 29 -18.59 -7.64 -24.71
C GLN A 29 -19.92 -7.63 -23.95
N LEU A 30 -19.92 -7.09 -22.72
CA LEU A 30 -21.13 -6.97 -21.90
C LEU A 30 -22.17 -6.05 -22.54
N ARG A 31 -21.75 -4.90 -23.09
CA ARG A 31 -22.62 -3.97 -23.80
C ARG A 31 -23.29 -4.63 -25.01
N GLN A 32 -22.52 -5.33 -25.84
CA GLN A 32 -23.05 -6.03 -27.01
C GLN A 32 -24.02 -7.14 -26.62
N GLU A 33 -23.72 -7.93 -25.58
CA GLU A 33 -24.64 -8.96 -25.08
C GLU A 33 -25.98 -8.37 -24.62
N CYS A 34 -25.96 -7.23 -23.92
CA CYS A 34 -27.16 -6.54 -23.45
C CYS A 34 -27.98 -5.99 -24.63
N LEU A 35 -27.32 -5.34 -25.60
CA LEU A 35 -27.95 -4.82 -26.82
C LEU A 35 -28.61 -5.94 -27.64
N GLN A 36 -27.94 -7.08 -27.81
CA GLN A 36 -28.48 -8.23 -28.55
C GLN A 36 -29.71 -8.84 -27.86
N LYS A 37 -29.73 -8.86 -26.53
CA LYS A 37 -30.84 -9.40 -25.73
C LYS A 37 -31.97 -8.38 -25.53
N GLY A 38 -31.74 -7.09 -25.81
CA GLY A 38 -32.70 -6.01 -25.54
C GLY A 38 -32.95 -5.80 -24.04
N VAL A 39 -31.93 -6.03 -23.21
CA VAL A 39 -32.00 -5.84 -21.75
C VAL A 39 -30.99 -4.79 -21.30
N LEU A 40 -31.23 -4.16 -20.17
CA LEU A 40 -30.26 -3.26 -19.53
C LEU A 40 -29.32 -4.09 -18.65
N PHE A 41 -28.05 -3.71 -18.62
CA PHE A 41 -27.06 -4.36 -17.79
C PHE A 41 -27.42 -4.23 -16.31
N GLU A 42 -27.27 -5.34 -15.60
CA GLU A 42 -27.36 -5.40 -14.15
C GLU A 42 -26.06 -6.00 -13.65
N ASP A 43 -25.31 -5.20 -12.91
CA ASP A 43 -23.98 -5.54 -12.45
C ASP A 43 -24.04 -6.65 -11.37
N PRO A 44 -23.53 -7.87 -11.65
CA PRO A 44 -23.52 -8.94 -10.67
C PRO A 44 -22.47 -8.74 -9.57
N ASP A 45 -21.41 -7.98 -9.86
CA ASP A 45 -20.29 -7.75 -8.94
C ASP A 45 -20.56 -6.58 -7.98
N PHE A 46 -21.51 -5.70 -8.33
CA PHE A 46 -21.92 -4.57 -7.51
C PHE A 46 -23.45 -4.36 -7.57
N PRO A 47 -24.22 -5.26 -6.92
CA PRO A 47 -25.67 -5.28 -7.03
C PRO A 47 -26.31 -4.01 -6.44
N ALA A 48 -27.50 -3.65 -6.94
CA ALA A 48 -28.30 -2.52 -6.46
C ALA A 48 -29.01 -2.86 -5.12
N THR A 49 -28.22 -3.14 -4.08
CA THR A 49 -28.66 -3.58 -2.74
C THR A 49 -27.94 -2.84 -1.63
N ASP A 50 -28.44 -2.96 -0.40
CA ASP A 50 -27.85 -2.29 0.77
C ASP A 50 -26.38 -2.67 1.00
N SER A 51 -25.96 -3.89 0.63
CA SER A 51 -24.56 -4.35 0.74
C SER A 51 -23.55 -3.51 -0.04
N SER A 52 -23.99 -2.88 -1.13
CA SER A 52 -23.15 -2.02 -1.96
C SER A 52 -23.05 -0.60 -1.37
N LEU A 53 -23.97 -0.25 -0.46
CA LEU A 53 -23.96 1.03 0.25
C LEU A 53 -23.23 0.92 1.59
N PHE A 54 -23.54 -0.12 2.37
CA PHE A 54 -23.13 -0.24 3.77
C PHE A 54 -22.68 -1.67 4.10
N PHE A 55 -21.65 -1.78 4.93
CA PHE A 55 -21.24 -3.01 5.61
C PHE A 55 -21.47 -2.95 7.13
N SER A 56 -21.69 -1.76 7.71
CA SER A 56 -21.89 -1.60 9.15
C SER A 56 -23.37 -1.51 9.55
N GLN A 57 -24.01 -0.35 9.41
CA GLN A 57 -25.38 -0.09 9.84
C GLN A 57 -26.19 0.62 8.76
N ARG A 58 -27.39 0.10 8.49
CA ARG A 58 -28.34 0.72 7.57
C ARG A 58 -28.85 2.06 8.11
N VAL A 59 -28.88 3.06 7.25
CA VAL A 59 -29.51 4.35 7.53
C VAL A 59 -31.04 4.20 7.48
N PRO A 60 -31.82 4.78 8.42
CA PRO A 60 -33.28 4.65 8.47
C PRO A 60 -33.99 5.51 7.43
N VAL A 61 -33.54 5.46 6.18
CA VAL A 61 -34.11 6.16 5.02
C VAL A 61 -34.36 5.14 3.92
N ALA A 62 -35.49 5.26 3.23
CA ALA A 62 -35.81 4.43 2.07
C ALA A 62 -34.97 4.90 0.86
N ILE A 63 -33.86 4.21 0.61
CA ILE A 63 -33.01 4.43 -0.55
C ILE A 63 -33.52 3.57 -1.70
N GLU A 64 -33.70 4.18 -2.87
CA GLU A 64 -34.12 3.53 -4.10
C GLU A 64 -33.01 3.65 -5.14
N TRP A 65 -32.65 2.53 -5.78
CA TRP A 65 -31.70 2.54 -6.88
C TRP A 65 -32.43 2.85 -8.19
N LYS A 66 -32.07 3.95 -8.84
CA LYS A 66 -32.70 4.42 -10.09
C LYS A 66 -31.68 4.70 -11.17
N ARG A 67 -32.05 4.46 -12.42
CA ARG A 67 -31.24 4.84 -13.58
C ARG A 67 -31.45 6.32 -13.92
N PRO A 68 -30.48 7.01 -14.54
CA PRO A 68 -30.63 8.38 -15.03
C PRO A 68 -31.88 8.60 -15.90
N THR A 69 -32.27 7.60 -16.69
CA THR A 69 -33.49 7.58 -17.51
C THR A 69 -34.80 7.57 -16.72
N GLU A 70 -34.75 7.22 -15.43
CA GLU A 70 -35.89 7.26 -14.49
C GLU A 70 -35.90 8.54 -13.64
N ILE A 71 -34.77 9.24 -13.58
CA ILE A 71 -34.57 10.46 -12.77
C ILE A 71 -34.85 11.72 -13.61
N CYS A 72 -34.40 11.77 -14.86
CA CYS A 72 -34.56 12.92 -15.74
C CYS A 72 -34.94 12.52 -17.18
N THR A 73 -35.37 13.49 -17.98
CA THR A 73 -35.95 13.23 -19.32
C THR A 73 -34.94 13.16 -20.47
N ASP A 74 -33.79 13.84 -20.36
CA ASP A 74 -32.69 13.81 -21.35
C ASP A 74 -31.36 13.57 -20.63
N PRO A 75 -31.14 12.36 -20.07
CA PRO A 75 -29.89 12.06 -19.39
C PRO A 75 -28.73 12.13 -20.38
N ARG A 76 -27.64 12.74 -19.96
CA ARG A 76 -26.38 12.86 -20.68
C ARG A 76 -25.26 12.30 -19.84
N PHE A 77 -24.28 11.70 -20.49
CA PHE A 77 -23.09 11.29 -19.78
C PHE A 77 -22.30 12.53 -19.38
N ILE A 78 -21.93 13.37 -20.35
CA ILE A 78 -21.27 14.68 -20.16
C ILE A 78 -22.04 15.75 -20.94
N VAL A 79 -22.25 16.92 -20.35
CA VAL A 79 -22.90 18.09 -20.98
C VAL A 79 -21.85 19.16 -21.28
N GLY A 80 -21.40 19.23 -22.53
CA GLY A 80 -20.33 20.16 -22.93
C GLY A 80 -18.95 19.53 -22.72
N ASP A 81 -18.21 20.01 -21.73
CA ASP A 81 -16.95 19.43 -21.26
C ASP A 81 -17.13 19.00 -19.80
N ALA A 82 -16.46 17.93 -19.37
CA ALA A 82 -16.44 17.53 -17.97
C ALA A 82 -15.65 18.57 -17.15
N ASP A 83 -16.34 19.33 -16.32
CA ASP A 83 -15.81 20.46 -15.55
C ASP A 83 -15.89 20.21 -14.05
N ARG A 84 -15.10 20.96 -13.28
CA ARG A 84 -15.14 20.88 -11.80
C ARG A 84 -16.51 21.25 -11.25
N THR A 85 -17.30 22.07 -11.96
CA THR A 85 -18.69 22.42 -11.57
C THR A 85 -19.64 21.22 -11.55
N ASP A 86 -19.27 20.12 -12.21
CA ASP A 86 -20.07 18.89 -12.27
C ASP A 86 -19.88 18.02 -11.00
N ILE A 87 -19.10 18.54 -10.05
CA ILE A 87 -18.74 17.90 -8.80
C ILE A 87 -19.33 18.69 -7.65
N CYS A 88 -20.46 18.21 -7.15
CA CYS A 88 -21.14 18.66 -5.95
C CYS A 88 -21.35 17.49 -4.99
N GLN A 89 -20.94 17.68 -3.73
CA GLN A 89 -21.18 16.69 -2.68
C GLN A 89 -22.69 16.58 -2.39
N GLY A 90 -23.20 15.35 -2.40
CA GLY A 90 -24.57 15.07 -1.98
C GLY A 90 -24.80 15.48 -0.53
N GLN A 91 -25.82 16.30 -0.28
CA GLN A 91 -26.27 16.63 1.07
C GLN A 91 -27.68 16.09 1.28
N LEU A 92 -27.84 15.16 2.22
CA LEU A 92 -29.15 14.90 2.80
C LEU A 92 -29.34 15.87 3.97
N GLU A 93 -29.84 17.09 3.67
CA GLU A 93 -30.04 18.23 4.61
C GLU A 93 -30.78 17.89 5.92
N SER A 94 -31.32 16.68 6.07
CA SER A 94 -32.15 16.27 7.21
C SER A 94 -31.73 14.96 7.91
N THR A 95 -30.59 14.35 7.56
CA THR A 95 -30.11 13.17 8.30
C THR A 95 -28.65 13.29 8.73
N PRO A 96 -28.37 13.48 10.03
CA PRO A 96 -27.01 13.46 10.61
C PRO A 96 -26.27 12.10 10.51
N ARG A 97 -26.73 11.18 9.66
CA ARG A 97 -26.31 9.76 9.64
C ARG A 97 -26.10 9.17 8.24
N LEU A 98 -26.41 9.87 7.15
CA LEU A 98 -25.88 9.49 5.85
C LEU A 98 -24.42 9.99 5.85
N PRO A 99 -23.40 9.13 5.75
CA PRO A 99 -22.05 9.50 6.17
C PRO A 99 -21.44 10.54 5.21
N PRO A 100 -21.27 11.82 5.61
CA PRO A 100 -20.33 12.69 4.91
C PRO A 100 -18.93 12.08 5.07
N GLY A 101 -18.13 12.01 4.00
CA GLY A 101 -16.78 11.47 4.13
C GLY A 101 -16.01 11.12 2.86
N ASP A 102 -16.53 11.45 1.69
CA ASP A 102 -15.91 11.28 0.36
C ASP A 102 -15.40 12.60 -0.22
N CYS A 103 -15.46 13.71 0.51
CA CYS A 103 -14.97 15.02 0.06
C CYS A 103 -13.54 14.99 -0.50
N TRP A 104 -12.68 14.11 0.04
CA TRP A 104 -11.34 13.83 -0.47
C TRP A 104 -11.34 13.29 -1.91
N LEU A 105 -12.29 12.42 -2.27
CA LEU A 105 -12.47 11.91 -3.62
C LEU A 105 -12.98 13.02 -4.54
N LEU A 106 -13.97 13.80 -4.09
CA LEU A 106 -14.53 14.89 -4.88
C LEU A 106 -13.50 15.98 -5.17
N ALA A 107 -12.67 16.35 -4.20
CA ALA A 107 -11.57 17.27 -4.40
C ALA A 107 -10.56 16.73 -5.44
N ALA A 108 -10.29 15.42 -5.44
CA ALA A 108 -9.44 14.82 -6.45
C ALA A 108 -10.10 14.82 -7.84
N ILE A 109 -11.39 14.51 -7.94
CA ILE A 109 -12.12 14.54 -9.22
C ILE A 109 -12.17 15.97 -9.78
N ALA A 110 -12.43 16.96 -8.93
CA ALA A 110 -12.40 18.38 -9.32
C ALA A 110 -11.01 18.82 -9.80
N SER A 111 -9.93 18.30 -9.20
CA SER A 111 -8.57 18.53 -9.72
C SER A 111 -8.31 17.77 -11.03
N LEU A 112 -8.99 16.64 -11.27
CA LEU A 112 -8.83 15.81 -12.47
C LEU A 112 -9.41 16.50 -13.71
N THR A 113 -10.51 17.24 -13.56
CA THR A 113 -11.13 17.96 -14.69
C THR A 113 -10.21 19.03 -15.29
N LEU A 114 -9.25 19.53 -14.51
CA LEU A 114 -8.21 20.45 -14.99
C LEU A 114 -7.16 19.77 -15.88
N LYS A 115 -7.15 18.43 -15.96
CA LYS A 115 -6.17 17.62 -16.71
C LYS A 115 -6.86 16.75 -17.76
N LYS A 116 -7.08 17.34 -18.94
CA LYS A 116 -7.84 16.70 -20.04
C LYS A 116 -7.32 15.30 -20.45
N ASP A 117 -6.01 15.07 -20.42
CA ASP A 117 -5.41 13.78 -20.80
C ASP A 117 -5.64 12.71 -19.72
N ALA A 118 -5.40 13.03 -18.45
CA ALA A 118 -5.67 12.12 -17.33
C ALA A 118 -7.18 11.84 -17.19
N LEU A 119 -8.01 12.87 -17.37
CA LEU A 119 -9.46 12.73 -17.40
C LEU A 119 -9.92 11.78 -18.51
N ALA A 120 -9.35 11.88 -19.71
CA ALA A 120 -9.70 10.99 -20.83
C ALA A 120 -9.20 9.54 -20.62
N GLN A 121 -8.14 9.35 -19.82
CA GLN A 121 -7.68 8.03 -19.40
C GLN A 121 -8.65 7.40 -18.39
N VAL A 122 -9.08 8.15 -17.37
CA VAL A 122 -10.02 7.68 -16.35
C VAL A 122 -11.45 7.52 -16.88
N ILE A 123 -11.87 8.42 -17.77
CA ILE A 123 -13.21 8.51 -18.33
C ILE A 123 -13.14 8.34 -19.86
N PRO A 124 -13.25 7.09 -20.35
CA PRO A 124 -13.34 6.82 -21.78
C PRO A 124 -14.51 7.56 -22.44
N ARG A 125 -14.27 8.19 -23.59
CA ARG A 125 -15.23 9.04 -24.31
C ARG A 125 -16.23 8.27 -25.19
N ASP A 126 -16.23 6.95 -25.15
CA ASP A 126 -17.04 6.06 -25.99
C ASP A 126 -18.39 5.67 -25.36
N GLN A 127 -18.86 6.50 -24.42
CA GLN A 127 -20.01 6.27 -23.55
C GLN A 127 -21.02 7.42 -23.66
N GLU A 128 -22.29 7.11 -23.89
CA GLU A 128 -23.38 8.09 -23.95
C GLU A 128 -24.74 7.38 -23.79
N PHE A 129 -25.77 8.13 -23.38
CA PHE A 129 -27.18 7.71 -23.41
C PHE A 129 -27.78 7.80 -24.82
N ASP A 130 -27.08 7.23 -25.82
CA ASP A 130 -27.47 7.26 -27.23
C ASP A 130 -28.16 5.95 -27.68
N ARG A 131 -28.19 5.69 -29.00
CA ARG A 131 -28.78 4.46 -29.56
C ARG A 131 -28.07 3.17 -29.14
N ARG A 132 -26.85 3.25 -28.61
CA ARG A 132 -26.06 2.12 -28.10
C ARG A 132 -26.16 1.98 -26.58
N TYR A 133 -27.06 2.74 -25.95
CA TYR A 133 -27.32 2.63 -24.53
C TYR A 133 -27.81 1.23 -24.15
N ALA A 134 -27.14 0.64 -23.16
CA ALA A 134 -27.50 -0.65 -22.57
C ALA A 134 -27.42 -0.62 -21.03
N GLY A 135 -27.49 0.57 -20.41
CA GLY A 135 -27.42 0.74 -18.96
C GLY A 135 -26.08 0.34 -18.34
N ILE A 136 -24.98 0.48 -19.09
CA ILE A 136 -23.62 0.04 -18.75
C ILE A 136 -22.61 1.13 -19.07
N PHE A 137 -21.64 1.34 -18.19
CA PHE A 137 -20.56 2.32 -18.28
C PHE A 137 -19.26 1.70 -17.74
N HIS A 138 -18.11 2.32 -18.01
CA HIS A 138 -16.81 1.89 -17.49
C HIS A 138 -15.86 3.06 -17.25
N PHE A 139 -14.93 2.86 -16.32
CA PHE A 139 -13.93 3.82 -15.88
C PHE A 139 -12.60 3.11 -15.64
N GLN A 140 -11.49 3.83 -15.78
CA GLN A 140 -10.16 3.26 -15.56
C GLN A 140 -9.50 3.89 -14.35
N PHE A 141 -9.04 3.04 -13.42
CA PHE A 141 -8.31 3.48 -12.23
C PHE A 141 -6.95 2.80 -12.17
N TRP A 142 -5.95 3.54 -11.77
CA TRP A 142 -4.66 2.99 -11.42
C TRP A 142 -4.74 2.34 -10.04
N GLN A 143 -4.28 1.10 -9.93
CA GLN A 143 -4.15 0.35 -8.68
C GLN A 143 -2.86 -0.46 -8.73
N HIS A 144 -1.99 -0.23 -7.75
CA HIS A 144 -0.79 -1.04 -7.54
C HIS A 144 0.05 -1.26 -8.82
N ASN A 145 0.31 -0.18 -9.56
CA ASN A 145 1.07 -0.18 -10.82
C ASN A 145 0.39 -0.81 -12.05
N LYS A 146 -0.94 -0.90 -12.02
CA LYS A 146 -1.73 -1.39 -13.14
C LYS A 146 -2.96 -0.51 -13.35
N TRP A 147 -3.34 -0.31 -14.60
CA TRP A 147 -4.64 0.28 -14.92
C TRP A 147 -5.69 -0.81 -14.91
N LEU A 148 -6.79 -0.58 -14.20
CA LEU A 148 -7.93 -1.48 -14.06
C LEU A 148 -9.15 -0.86 -14.73
N ASP A 149 -9.81 -1.63 -15.60
CA ASP A 149 -11.07 -1.25 -16.24
C ASP A 149 -12.24 -1.72 -15.38
N VAL A 150 -12.96 -0.78 -14.78
CA VAL A 150 -14.08 -1.02 -13.88
C VAL A 150 -15.39 -0.71 -14.59
N VAL A 151 -16.16 -1.75 -14.85
CA VAL A 151 -17.49 -1.67 -15.46
C VAL A 151 -18.54 -1.50 -14.36
N VAL A 152 -19.56 -0.67 -14.59
CA VAL A 152 -20.72 -0.51 -13.71
C VAL A 152 -22.01 -0.39 -14.51
N ASP A 153 -23.12 -0.84 -13.94
CA ASP A 153 -24.43 -0.38 -14.43
C ASP A 153 -24.74 1.05 -13.98
N ASP A 154 -25.76 1.69 -14.55
CA ASP A 154 -26.13 3.07 -14.24
C ASP A 154 -27.19 3.25 -13.14
N ARG A 155 -27.49 2.22 -12.34
CA ARG A 155 -28.39 2.38 -11.18
C ARG A 155 -27.66 3.18 -10.09
N LEU A 156 -28.20 4.32 -9.70
CA LEU A 156 -27.63 5.20 -8.67
C LEU A 156 -28.54 5.26 -7.44
N PRO A 157 -27.99 5.39 -6.22
CA PRO A 157 -28.78 5.50 -5.01
C PRO A 157 -29.48 6.87 -4.92
N THR A 158 -30.79 6.85 -4.71
CA THR A 158 -31.63 8.04 -4.64
C THR A 158 -32.53 8.04 -3.42
N VAL A 159 -32.91 9.25 -2.98
CA VAL A 159 -33.98 9.48 -2.02
C VAL A 159 -34.91 10.53 -2.61
N ARG A 160 -36.19 10.17 -2.80
CA ARG A 160 -37.19 11.05 -3.44
C ARG A 160 -36.74 11.57 -4.82
N ASN A 161 -36.15 10.70 -5.64
CA ASN A 161 -35.58 10.99 -6.96
C ASN A 161 -34.35 11.92 -6.97
N ASN A 162 -33.82 12.30 -5.81
CA ASN A 162 -32.56 13.06 -5.75
C ASN A 162 -31.41 12.10 -5.47
N LEU A 163 -30.29 12.29 -6.18
CA LEU A 163 -29.04 11.61 -5.89
C LEU A 163 -28.58 12.01 -4.48
N ILE A 164 -28.13 11.02 -3.71
CA ILE A 164 -27.69 11.24 -2.32
C ILE A 164 -26.17 11.25 -2.15
N MET A 165 -25.45 10.88 -3.20
CA MET A 165 -23.98 10.89 -3.27
C MET A 165 -23.53 12.01 -4.23
N LEU A 166 -22.40 11.85 -4.92
CA LEU A 166 -21.88 12.83 -5.88
C LEU A 166 -22.89 13.07 -7.02
N HIS A 167 -23.13 14.33 -7.35
CA HIS A 167 -23.93 14.75 -8.49
C HIS A 167 -23.36 16.02 -9.16
N SER A 168 -23.79 16.29 -10.40
CA SER A 168 -23.53 17.56 -11.10
C SER A 168 -24.53 18.62 -10.68
N ALA A 169 -24.12 19.89 -10.73
CA ALA A 169 -25.04 21.03 -10.64
C ALA A 169 -26.09 20.99 -11.78
N SER A 170 -25.75 20.35 -12.91
CA SER A 170 -26.66 20.07 -14.01
C SER A 170 -27.47 18.80 -13.73
N ASN A 171 -28.80 18.93 -13.62
CA ASN A 171 -29.71 17.81 -13.31
C ASN A 171 -29.76 16.69 -14.37
N ASN A 172 -29.16 16.89 -15.54
CA ASN A 172 -29.16 15.94 -16.64
C ASN A 172 -27.78 15.34 -16.95
N GLU A 173 -26.78 15.55 -16.10
CA GLU A 173 -25.41 15.06 -16.29
C GLU A 173 -25.01 14.06 -15.20
N PHE A 174 -24.41 12.92 -15.59
CA PHE A 174 -24.25 11.78 -14.67
C PHE A 174 -22.86 11.13 -14.65
N TRP A 175 -21.88 11.60 -15.43
CA TRP A 175 -20.54 10.99 -15.46
C TRP A 175 -19.90 10.92 -14.08
N SER A 176 -20.05 11.98 -13.28
CA SER A 176 -19.38 12.13 -12.00
C SER A 176 -19.97 11.21 -10.93
N ALA A 177 -21.30 11.05 -10.92
CA ALA A 177 -22.01 10.09 -10.07
C ALA A 177 -21.64 8.64 -10.41
N LEU A 178 -21.50 8.33 -11.70
CA LEU A 178 -21.10 7.00 -12.17
C LEU A 178 -19.62 6.70 -11.89
N LEU A 179 -18.75 7.71 -11.97
CA LEU A 179 -17.33 7.60 -11.61
C LEU A 179 -17.19 7.25 -10.12
N GLU A 180 -17.91 7.95 -9.25
CA GLU A 180 -17.93 7.66 -7.82
C GLU A 180 -18.44 6.23 -7.55
N LYS A 181 -19.50 5.79 -8.25
CA LYS A 181 -20.00 4.41 -8.16
C LYS A 181 -18.95 3.38 -8.55
N ALA A 182 -18.22 3.61 -9.64
CA ALA A 182 -17.16 2.71 -10.09
C ALA A 182 -16.01 2.66 -9.08
N TYR A 183 -15.68 3.78 -8.45
CA TYR A 183 -14.69 3.85 -7.39
C TYR A 183 -15.18 3.14 -6.10
N ALA A 184 -16.45 3.28 -5.74
CA ALA A 184 -17.08 2.56 -4.64
C ALA A 184 -17.05 1.04 -4.88
N LYS A 185 -17.36 0.60 -6.10
CA LYS A 185 -17.23 -0.81 -6.51
C LYS A 185 -15.80 -1.31 -6.38
N LEU A 186 -14.82 -0.53 -6.86
CA LEU A 186 -13.40 -0.88 -6.76
C LEU A 186 -12.98 -1.11 -5.30
N HIS A 187 -13.53 -0.36 -4.34
CA HIS A 187 -13.23 -0.48 -2.91
C HIS A 187 -14.24 -1.33 -2.10
N GLY A 188 -15.25 -1.88 -2.78
CA GLY A 188 -16.22 -2.85 -2.26
C GLY A 188 -17.58 -2.29 -1.84
N SER A 189 -17.69 -1.03 -1.42
CA SER A 189 -18.95 -0.36 -1.08
C SER A 189 -18.78 1.17 -1.03
N TYR A 190 -19.87 1.92 -1.05
CA TYR A 190 -19.83 3.37 -0.80
C TYR A 190 -19.29 3.69 0.60
N GLU A 191 -19.67 2.92 1.63
CA GLU A 191 -19.15 3.10 3.00
C GLU A 191 -17.63 2.90 3.09
N SER A 192 -17.04 2.08 2.22
CA SER A 192 -15.58 1.88 2.17
C SER A 192 -14.82 3.14 1.77
N LEU A 193 -15.48 4.10 1.10
CA LEU A 193 -14.89 5.38 0.68
C LEU A 193 -14.78 6.39 1.83
N LYS A 194 -15.40 6.14 2.98
CA LYS A 194 -15.37 7.06 4.11
C LYS A 194 -13.94 7.25 4.64
N GLY A 195 -13.49 8.49 4.79
CA GLY A 195 -12.18 8.78 5.40
C GLY A 195 -11.01 8.33 4.52
N GLY A 196 -10.63 9.20 3.60
CA GLY A 196 -9.43 9.08 2.77
C GLY A 196 -8.69 10.40 2.65
N SER A 197 -7.62 10.37 1.87
CA SER A 197 -6.80 11.55 1.54
C SER A 197 -6.96 11.86 0.07
N THR A 198 -6.97 13.14 -0.31
CA THR A 198 -7.13 13.57 -1.71
C THR A 198 -6.04 12.94 -2.57
N LEU A 199 -4.82 12.85 -2.02
CA LEU A 199 -3.66 12.21 -2.61
C LEU A 199 -3.94 10.77 -3.07
N GLU A 200 -4.72 10.03 -2.30
CA GLU A 200 -5.12 8.65 -2.60
C GLU A 200 -5.87 8.55 -3.94
N ALA A 201 -6.88 9.41 -4.11
CA ALA A 201 -7.67 9.43 -5.34
C ALA A 201 -6.85 10.02 -6.50
N MET A 202 -6.01 11.03 -6.26
CA MET A 202 -5.13 11.58 -7.29
C MET A 202 -4.19 10.53 -7.85
N GLU A 203 -3.57 9.70 -7.00
CA GLU A 203 -2.76 8.56 -7.41
C GLU A 203 -3.57 7.54 -8.21
N ASP A 204 -4.80 7.24 -7.82
CA ASP A 204 -5.67 6.30 -8.54
C ASP A 204 -6.14 6.84 -9.89
N PHE A 205 -6.15 8.15 -10.09
CA PHE A 205 -6.50 8.78 -11.37
C PHE A 205 -5.30 8.96 -12.30
N THR A 206 -4.08 8.79 -11.80
CA THR A 206 -2.87 9.21 -12.55
C THR A 206 -1.75 8.19 -12.58
N GLY A 207 -1.67 7.30 -11.60
CA GLY A 207 -0.47 6.50 -11.31
C GLY A 207 0.71 7.31 -10.78
N GLY A 208 0.48 8.58 -10.43
CA GLY A 208 1.49 9.51 -9.94
C GLY A 208 2.06 9.14 -8.58
N VAL A 209 2.99 9.98 -8.11
CA VAL A 209 3.57 9.90 -6.76
C VAL A 209 3.10 11.10 -5.94
N GLY A 210 2.59 10.84 -4.75
CA GLY A 210 2.15 11.88 -3.84
C GLY A 210 3.30 12.48 -3.04
N GLU A 211 3.24 13.77 -2.73
CA GLU A 211 4.08 14.48 -1.76
C GLU A 211 3.19 15.29 -0.81
N LEU A 212 3.49 15.23 0.49
CA LEU A 212 2.73 15.91 1.53
C LEU A 212 3.57 17.00 2.21
N TYR A 213 3.05 18.22 2.24
CA TYR A 213 3.66 19.35 2.94
C TYR A 213 2.78 19.83 4.10
N GLU A 214 3.35 19.91 5.30
CA GLU A 214 2.76 20.66 6.41
C GLU A 214 2.99 22.16 6.17
N THR A 215 1.93 22.93 5.90
CA THR A 215 2.01 24.37 5.56
C THR A 215 2.80 25.19 6.59
N LYS A 216 2.60 24.88 7.88
CA LYS A 216 3.23 25.58 9.01
C LYS A 216 4.72 25.29 9.17
N LYS A 217 5.20 24.19 8.60
CA LYS A 217 6.62 23.79 8.60
C LYS A 217 7.22 23.78 7.18
N ALA A 218 6.47 24.31 6.22
CA ALA A 218 6.85 24.28 4.83
C ALA A 218 8.09 25.16 4.57
N PRO A 219 8.88 24.83 3.54
CA PRO A 219 10.01 25.65 3.17
C PRO A 219 9.53 27.02 2.64
N GLY A 220 10.39 28.03 2.72
CA GLY A 220 10.03 29.42 2.37
C GLY A 220 9.67 29.61 0.89
N ASP A 221 10.06 28.68 0.03
CA ASP A 221 9.80 28.65 -1.41
C ASP A 221 8.59 27.79 -1.80
N LEU A 222 7.74 27.38 -0.83
CA LEU A 222 6.55 26.56 -1.08
C LEU A 222 5.66 27.09 -2.21
N PHE A 223 5.46 28.41 -2.29
CA PHE A 223 4.67 29.02 -3.37
C PHE A 223 5.22 28.67 -4.76
N SER A 224 6.54 28.79 -4.92
CA SER A 224 7.24 28.48 -6.17
C SER A 224 7.16 27.00 -6.50
N ILE A 225 7.29 26.12 -5.51
CA ILE A 225 7.15 24.67 -5.64
C ILE A 225 5.76 24.33 -6.16
N MET A 226 4.72 24.84 -5.51
CA MET A 226 3.32 24.57 -5.88
C MET A 226 2.96 25.15 -7.26
N LYS A 227 3.45 26.37 -7.57
CA LYS A 227 3.20 27.01 -8.88
C LYS A 227 3.82 26.18 -10.00
N LYS A 228 5.07 25.75 -9.84
CA LYS A 228 5.74 24.84 -10.77
C LYS A 228 5.02 23.50 -10.90
N ALA A 229 4.51 22.93 -9.79
CA ALA A 229 3.72 21.71 -9.82
C ALA A 229 2.46 21.88 -10.69
N LEU A 230 1.73 22.97 -10.49
CA LEU A 230 0.52 23.25 -11.25
C LEU A 230 0.81 23.39 -12.75
N ASP A 231 1.82 24.20 -13.09
CA ASP A 231 2.28 24.46 -14.46
C ASP A 231 2.73 23.18 -15.16
N ARG A 232 3.29 22.22 -14.41
CA ARG A 232 3.80 20.95 -14.92
C ARG A 232 2.75 19.87 -15.09
N GLY A 233 1.52 20.09 -14.65
CA GLY A 233 0.51 19.04 -14.77
C GLY A 233 0.13 18.34 -13.47
N SER A 234 0.73 18.69 -12.33
CA SER A 234 0.43 18.04 -11.06
C SER A 234 -0.99 18.37 -10.59
N MET A 235 -1.58 17.42 -9.87
CA MET A 235 -2.84 17.62 -9.15
C MET A 235 -2.52 18.06 -7.73
N MET A 236 -3.31 18.98 -7.19
CA MET A 236 -3.07 19.49 -5.84
C MET A 236 -4.36 19.60 -5.04
N GLY A 237 -4.23 19.31 -3.75
CA GLY A 237 -5.29 19.47 -2.76
C GLY A 237 -4.76 20.06 -1.46
N CYS A 238 -5.65 20.54 -0.63
CA CYS A 238 -5.32 21.04 0.70
C CYS A 238 -6.44 20.75 1.70
N SER A 239 -6.09 20.76 2.98
CA SER A 239 -7.05 20.50 4.06
C SER A 239 -6.69 21.26 5.33
N ILE A 240 -7.71 21.40 6.18
CA ILE A 240 -7.59 21.98 7.53
C ILE A 240 -7.82 20.86 8.53
N ASP A 241 -6.86 20.64 9.44
CA ASP A 241 -6.88 19.54 10.39
C ASP A 241 -7.95 19.77 11.47
N ILE A 242 -8.62 18.68 11.88
CA ILE A 242 -9.58 18.67 12.98
C ILE A 242 -8.90 18.22 14.27
N THR A 243 -9.33 18.78 15.41
CA THR A 243 -8.84 18.33 16.72
C THR A 243 -9.70 17.22 17.32
N SER A 244 -10.93 17.07 16.84
CA SER A 244 -11.85 16.01 17.21
C SER A 244 -12.77 15.65 16.04
N SER A 245 -13.30 14.42 16.03
CA SER A 245 -14.23 13.96 14.98
C SER A 245 -15.53 14.77 14.90
N ALA A 246 -15.90 15.47 15.98
CA ALA A 246 -17.05 16.36 16.02
C ALA A 246 -16.84 17.66 15.20
N GLU A 247 -15.59 18.00 14.87
CA GLU A 247 -15.23 19.15 14.03
C GLU A 247 -15.17 18.79 12.53
N SER A 248 -15.45 17.54 12.14
CA SER A 248 -15.48 17.13 10.74
C SER A 248 -16.55 17.93 10.00
N GLU A 249 -16.16 18.54 8.88
CA GLU A 249 -17.00 19.43 8.06
C GLU A 249 -17.57 20.65 8.82
N ALA A 250 -16.89 21.10 9.90
CA ALA A 250 -17.31 22.28 10.65
C ALA A 250 -16.94 23.58 9.92
N LYS A 251 -17.95 24.43 9.67
CA LYS A 251 -17.78 25.75 9.05
C LYS A 251 -17.19 26.76 10.05
N LEU A 252 -16.15 27.45 9.63
CA LEU A 252 -15.47 28.53 10.34
C LEU A 252 -16.09 29.89 10.03
N ASN A 253 -15.82 30.87 10.90
CA ASN A 253 -16.31 32.25 10.75
C ASN A 253 -15.77 32.94 9.48
N ASN A 254 -14.63 32.49 8.97
CA ASN A 254 -14.00 32.99 7.75
C ASN A 254 -14.54 32.32 6.46
N GLY A 255 -15.55 31.45 6.57
CA GLY A 255 -16.18 30.74 5.46
C GLY A 255 -15.58 29.36 5.16
N LEU A 256 -14.36 29.08 5.62
CA LEU A 256 -13.68 27.80 5.39
C LEU A 256 -14.32 26.66 6.22
N VAL A 257 -14.05 25.43 5.82
CA VAL A 257 -14.60 24.21 6.44
C VAL A 257 -13.44 23.33 6.91
N LYS A 258 -13.47 22.92 8.18
CA LYS A 258 -12.46 22.01 8.77
C LYS A 258 -12.74 20.55 8.44
N GLY A 259 -11.70 19.72 8.41
CA GLY A 259 -11.85 18.28 8.17
C GLY A 259 -12.43 17.97 6.80
N HIS A 260 -12.14 18.85 5.83
CA HIS A 260 -12.67 18.82 4.47
C HIS A 260 -11.52 19.02 3.50
N ALA A 261 -11.58 18.34 2.36
CA ALA A 261 -10.59 18.45 1.29
C ALA A 261 -10.99 19.52 0.28
N TYR A 262 -10.03 20.34 -0.11
CA TYR A 262 -10.18 21.36 -1.14
C TYR A 262 -9.24 21.07 -2.31
N SER A 263 -9.59 21.52 -3.50
CA SER A 263 -8.73 21.48 -4.68
C SER A 263 -7.97 22.78 -4.82
N ILE A 264 -6.69 22.72 -5.20
CA ILE A 264 -5.92 23.91 -5.57
C ILE A 264 -5.93 24.01 -7.09
N THR A 265 -6.55 25.07 -7.63
CA THR A 265 -6.88 25.18 -9.06
C THR A 265 -6.15 26.33 -9.76
N GLY A 266 -5.38 27.15 -9.04
CA GLY A 266 -4.70 28.31 -9.61
C GLY A 266 -3.68 28.92 -8.67
N MET A 267 -2.61 29.48 -9.24
CA MET A 267 -1.60 30.25 -8.52
C MET A 267 -1.14 31.42 -9.38
N GLU A 268 -1.23 32.63 -8.85
CA GLU A 268 -0.99 33.86 -9.61
C GLU A 268 -0.21 34.87 -8.78
N GLU A 269 0.52 35.75 -9.46
CA GLU A 269 1.23 36.87 -8.83
C GLU A 269 0.69 38.17 -9.41
N VAL A 270 0.14 39.01 -8.54
CA VAL A 270 -0.48 40.28 -8.97
C VAL A 270 0.27 41.47 -8.41
N ASN A 271 0.32 42.56 -9.18
CA ASN A 271 0.78 43.83 -8.66
C ASN A 271 -0.34 44.50 -7.85
N TYR A 272 -0.11 44.68 -6.56
CA TYR A 272 -1.01 45.35 -5.64
C TYR A 272 -0.25 46.48 -4.94
N ARG A 273 -0.67 47.72 -5.21
CA ARG A 273 -0.10 48.95 -4.60
C ARG A 273 1.43 49.08 -4.77
N GLY A 274 1.98 48.61 -5.88
CA GLY A 274 3.42 48.70 -6.19
C GLY A 274 4.27 47.56 -5.61
N GLY A 275 3.65 46.59 -4.94
CA GLY A 275 4.28 45.32 -4.53
C GLY A 275 3.66 44.13 -5.24
N THR A 276 4.39 43.03 -5.31
CA THR A 276 3.87 41.74 -5.80
C THR A 276 3.21 40.99 -4.66
N VAL A 277 1.98 40.53 -4.88
CA VAL A 277 1.22 39.69 -3.94
C VAL A 277 1.00 38.32 -4.58
N GLN A 278 1.25 37.28 -3.81
CA GLN A 278 1.07 35.89 -4.20
C GLN A 278 -0.34 35.43 -3.86
N LEU A 279 -1.11 35.04 -4.87
CA LEU A 279 -2.48 34.57 -4.75
C LEU A 279 -2.58 33.08 -5.06
N ILE A 280 -3.46 32.42 -4.33
CA ILE A 280 -3.82 31.01 -4.52
C ILE A 280 -5.33 30.89 -4.73
N ARG A 281 -5.73 30.09 -5.70
CA ARG A 281 -7.12 29.76 -5.99
C ARG A 281 -7.45 28.38 -5.47
N ILE A 282 -8.50 28.30 -4.67
CA ILE A 282 -8.94 27.11 -3.97
C ILE A 282 -10.39 26.86 -4.32
N ARG A 283 -10.76 25.59 -4.52
CA ARG A 283 -12.14 25.19 -4.76
C ARG A 283 -12.66 24.28 -3.66
N ASN A 284 -13.84 24.62 -3.15
CA ASN A 284 -14.66 23.78 -2.29
C ASN A 284 -15.49 22.79 -3.14
N PRO A 285 -15.30 21.47 -3.00
CA PRO A 285 -16.08 20.45 -3.71
C PRO A 285 -17.58 20.41 -3.38
N TRP A 286 -18.06 21.16 -2.39
CA TRP A 286 -19.49 21.39 -2.21
C TRP A 286 -20.12 22.20 -3.35
N GLY A 287 -19.31 22.90 -4.15
CA GLY A 287 -19.82 23.79 -5.20
C GLY A 287 -20.44 25.08 -4.65
N GLN A 288 -20.24 25.36 -3.37
CA GLN A 288 -20.77 26.50 -2.63
C GLN A 288 -19.93 26.71 -1.36
N VAL A 289 -20.14 27.81 -0.64
CA VAL A 289 -19.45 28.13 0.62
C VAL A 289 -17.98 28.46 0.41
N GLU A 290 -17.72 29.76 0.31
CA GLU A 290 -16.43 30.31 -0.05
C GLU A 290 -15.80 31.16 1.07
N TRP A 291 -14.50 31.44 0.90
CA TRP A 291 -13.74 32.39 1.72
C TRP A 291 -14.38 33.78 1.74
N ASN A 292 -14.51 34.38 2.93
CA ASN A 292 -15.11 35.71 3.09
C ASN A 292 -14.10 36.81 3.49
N GLY A 293 -12.79 36.51 3.44
CA GLY A 293 -11.73 37.46 3.75
C GLY A 293 -11.20 38.22 2.51
N PRO A 294 -10.00 38.82 2.63
CA PRO A 294 -9.34 39.54 1.54
C PRO A 294 -9.22 38.68 0.28
N TRP A 295 -9.28 39.31 -0.90
CA TRP A 295 -9.21 38.66 -2.21
C TRP A 295 -10.36 37.72 -2.57
N SER A 296 -11.37 37.57 -1.72
CA SER A 296 -12.62 36.89 -2.09
C SER A 296 -13.27 37.54 -3.32
N ASP A 297 -13.87 36.70 -4.14
CA ASP A 297 -14.43 37.04 -5.45
C ASP A 297 -15.93 37.38 -5.41
N LYS A 298 -16.57 37.26 -4.25
CA LYS A 298 -18.00 37.49 -4.01
C LYS A 298 -18.65 38.53 -4.93
N TYR A 299 -19.51 38.00 -5.80
CA TYR A 299 -20.75 38.63 -6.27
C TYR A 299 -21.92 37.87 -5.64
N ASP A 300 -22.51 38.40 -4.56
CA ASP A 300 -23.74 37.82 -4.01
C ASP A 300 -24.93 38.18 -4.92
N PHE A 301 -25.53 37.18 -5.59
CA PHE A 301 -26.66 37.37 -6.50
C PHE A 301 -28.03 37.27 -5.80
N PHE A 302 -28.08 36.84 -4.54
CA PHE A 302 -29.36 36.51 -3.87
C PHE A 302 -29.96 37.65 -3.03
N PHE A 303 -29.18 38.66 -2.69
CA PHE A 303 -29.69 39.88 -2.07
C PHE A 303 -29.63 41.04 -3.07
N PHE A 304 -30.70 41.83 -3.14
CA PHE A 304 -30.84 43.06 -3.96
C PHE A 304 -29.79 44.16 -3.66
N PHE A 305 -28.72 43.85 -2.93
CA PHE A 305 -27.52 44.66 -2.74
C PHE A 305 -26.31 43.89 -3.28
N LEU A 306 -25.80 44.30 -4.45
CA LEU A 306 -24.48 43.90 -4.92
C LEU A 306 -23.45 44.23 -3.84
N GLN A 307 -22.91 43.22 -3.16
CA GLN A 307 -21.70 43.41 -2.37
C GLN A 307 -20.53 43.34 -3.36
N PRO A 308 -19.68 44.38 -3.46
CA PRO A 308 -18.57 44.36 -4.40
C PRO A 308 -17.56 43.30 -4.01
N SER A 309 -16.94 42.67 -5.01
CA SER A 309 -15.70 41.88 -4.90
C SER A 309 -14.74 42.55 -3.89
N SER A 310 -13.99 41.75 -3.13
CA SER A 310 -13.13 42.27 -2.06
C SER A 310 -12.34 43.52 -2.46
N ARG A 311 -12.20 44.48 -1.55
CA ARG A 311 -11.69 45.84 -1.85
C ARG A 311 -10.29 45.84 -2.48
N GLU A 312 -9.52 44.80 -2.22
CA GLU A 312 -8.18 44.57 -2.75
C GLU A 312 -8.18 44.54 -4.29
N TRP A 313 -9.20 43.91 -4.90
CA TRP A 313 -9.35 43.85 -6.36
C TRP A 313 -9.48 45.22 -7.03
N ASN A 314 -9.88 46.28 -6.30
CA ASN A 314 -10.00 47.62 -6.87
C ASN A 314 -8.65 48.28 -7.15
N TYR A 315 -7.56 47.74 -6.61
CA TYR A 315 -6.20 48.26 -6.78
C TYR A 315 -5.37 47.43 -7.77
N VAL A 316 -5.96 46.39 -8.37
CA VAL A 316 -5.35 45.61 -9.45
C VAL A 316 -5.75 46.23 -10.79
N ASP A 317 -4.86 46.15 -11.78
CA ASP A 317 -5.15 46.60 -13.14
C ASP A 317 -6.43 45.95 -13.69
N ALA A 318 -7.23 46.70 -14.45
CA ALA A 318 -8.53 46.23 -14.92
C ALA A 318 -8.44 45.10 -15.96
N ALA A 319 -7.37 45.00 -16.73
CA ALA A 319 -7.15 43.85 -17.62
C ALA A 319 -6.78 42.61 -16.81
N GLU A 320 -5.90 42.77 -15.82
CA GLU A 320 -5.46 41.68 -14.96
C GLU A 320 -6.59 41.15 -14.05
N LYS A 321 -7.37 42.04 -13.46
CA LYS A 321 -8.59 41.68 -12.70
C LYS A 321 -9.56 40.87 -13.57
N ARG A 322 -9.78 41.28 -14.83
CA ARG A 322 -10.66 40.54 -15.74
C ARG A 322 -10.12 39.18 -16.15
N ARG A 323 -8.79 39.05 -16.29
CA ARG A 323 -8.12 37.77 -16.57
C ARG A 323 -8.30 36.78 -15.41
N ILE A 324 -8.09 37.26 -14.18
CA ILE A 324 -8.10 36.41 -12.97
C ILE A 324 -9.52 36.05 -12.53
N LEU A 325 -10.48 36.97 -12.67
CA LEU A 325 -11.88 36.78 -12.27
C LEU A 325 -12.79 36.39 -13.46
N GLN A 326 -12.23 35.92 -14.58
CA GLN A 326 -12.98 35.73 -15.84
C GLN A 326 -14.18 34.78 -15.69
N ASN A 327 -14.16 33.88 -14.70
CA ASN A 327 -15.20 32.89 -14.42
C ASN A 327 -15.62 32.87 -12.94
N SER A 328 -15.46 33.96 -12.18
CA SER A 328 -15.88 34.00 -10.76
C SER A 328 -17.40 34.03 -10.63
N THR A 329 -17.95 32.93 -10.10
CA THR A 329 -19.36 32.72 -9.73
C THR A 329 -19.39 32.01 -8.38
N GLU A 330 -20.54 31.93 -7.69
CA GLU A 330 -20.65 31.07 -6.50
C GLU A 330 -20.67 29.59 -6.96
N ASP A 331 -19.47 29.04 -7.15
CA ASP A 331 -19.21 27.66 -7.58
C ASP A 331 -18.27 26.93 -6.60
N GLY A 332 -18.01 27.57 -5.45
CA GLY A 332 -17.10 27.10 -4.41
C GLY A 332 -15.64 27.48 -4.67
N GLU A 333 -15.30 28.11 -5.79
CA GLU A 333 -13.95 28.56 -6.12
C GLU A 333 -13.71 29.99 -5.64
N PHE A 334 -12.58 30.22 -4.97
CA PHE A 334 -12.23 31.54 -4.46
C PHE A 334 -10.73 31.78 -4.48
N TRP A 335 -10.34 33.05 -4.50
CA TRP A 335 -8.95 33.50 -4.35
C TRP A 335 -8.67 33.94 -2.92
N MET A 336 -7.46 33.67 -2.45
CA MET A 336 -6.93 34.21 -1.19
C MET A 336 -5.44 34.49 -1.31
N GLU A 337 -4.91 35.29 -0.38
CA GLU A 337 -3.47 35.54 -0.29
C GLU A 337 -2.74 34.30 0.23
N PHE A 338 -1.53 34.03 -0.27
CA PHE A 338 -0.78 32.83 0.11
C PHE A 338 -0.37 32.81 1.60
N GLU A 339 -0.18 33.98 2.21
CA GLU A 339 0.06 34.06 3.66
C GLU A 339 -1.19 33.67 4.48
N ASP A 340 -2.37 34.10 4.04
CA ASP A 340 -3.64 33.66 4.65
C ASP A 340 -3.82 32.16 4.46
N PHE A 341 -3.44 31.62 3.30
CA PHE A 341 -3.46 30.18 3.07
C PHE A 341 -2.61 29.41 4.08
N LYS A 342 -1.34 29.79 4.26
CA LYS A 342 -0.45 29.15 5.26
C LYS A 342 -0.96 29.29 6.69
N ALA A 343 -1.67 30.38 7.00
CA ALA A 343 -2.21 30.61 8.32
C ALA A 343 -3.46 29.75 8.62
N ASN A 344 -4.28 29.46 7.60
CA ASN A 344 -5.57 28.80 7.75
C ASN A 344 -5.54 27.29 7.42
N TYR A 345 -4.74 26.87 6.44
CA TYR A 345 -4.63 25.45 6.03
C TYR A 345 -3.45 24.79 6.72
N ASP A 346 -3.56 23.49 6.98
CA ASP A 346 -2.53 22.71 7.69
C ASP A 346 -1.69 21.84 6.75
N ARG A 347 -2.28 21.39 5.64
CA ARG A 347 -1.65 20.42 4.72
C ARG A 347 -1.86 20.78 3.26
N VAL A 348 -0.83 20.50 2.45
CA VAL A 348 -0.88 20.51 0.99
C VAL A 348 -0.47 19.12 0.50
N GLU A 349 -1.31 18.55 -0.35
CA GLU A 349 -1.11 17.27 -1.01
C GLU A 349 -0.85 17.54 -2.50
N ILE A 350 0.29 17.08 -3.02
CA ILE A 350 0.68 17.27 -4.42
C ILE A 350 0.88 15.89 -5.04
N CYS A 351 0.12 15.56 -6.09
CA CYS A 351 0.33 14.35 -6.86
C CYS A 351 1.03 14.69 -8.17
N ASN A 352 2.27 14.23 -8.30
CA ASN A 352 3.10 14.46 -9.48
C ASN A 352 2.98 13.26 -10.44
N MET A 353 2.71 13.53 -11.73
CA MET A 353 2.62 12.51 -12.78
C MET A 353 3.96 11.79 -13.02
N THR A 354 5.04 12.53 -12.79
CA THR A 354 6.44 12.12 -12.82
C THR A 354 7.10 12.73 -11.58
N PRO A 355 8.09 12.09 -10.95
CA PRO A 355 8.74 12.60 -9.73
C PRO A 355 9.57 13.88 -9.89
N ASP A 356 9.42 14.57 -11.03
CA ASP A 356 10.11 15.79 -11.41
C ASP A 356 10.21 16.74 -10.22
N ALA A 357 11.46 17.03 -9.83
CA ALA A 357 11.76 17.93 -8.76
C ALA A 357 11.05 19.26 -9.05
N LEU A 358 10.04 19.59 -8.23
CA LEU A 358 9.22 20.78 -8.32
C LEU A 358 10.02 22.09 -8.13
N THR A 359 11.33 21.97 -7.90
CA THR A 359 12.30 23.04 -7.70
C THR A 359 13.02 23.45 -9.00
N GLU A 360 12.98 22.64 -10.06
CA GLU A 360 13.87 22.76 -11.24
C GLU A 360 13.16 23.32 -12.49
N SER A 361 13.89 23.78 -13.50
CA SER A 361 13.31 24.37 -14.74
C SER A 361 13.17 23.39 -15.91
N THR A 362 13.80 22.22 -15.82
CA THR A 362 13.91 21.20 -16.86
C THR A 362 13.00 19.99 -16.56
N LYS A 363 12.42 19.39 -17.61
CA LYS A 363 11.77 18.08 -17.52
C LYS A 363 12.87 17.04 -17.38
N ARG A 364 12.89 16.28 -16.29
CA ARG A 364 13.90 15.25 -16.03
C ARG A 364 13.30 13.89 -16.37
N HIS A 365 14.14 12.96 -16.79
CA HIS A 365 13.73 11.56 -16.92
C HIS A 365 13.89 10.91 -15.55
N TRP A 366 12.86 10.23 -15.06
CA TRP A 366 12.94 9.47 -13.82
C TRP A 366 12.96 7.99 -14.13
N GLU A 367 13.94 7.28 -13.59
CA GLU A 367 13.90 5.83 -13.53
C GLU A 367 13.06 5.40 -12.32
N VAL A 368 12.25 4.36 -12.54
CA VAL A 368 11.37 3.82 -11.50
C VAL A 368 11.73 2.37 -11.27
N ASN A 369 12.16 2.06 -10.05
CA ASN A 369 12.28 0.71 -9.57
C ASN A 369 11.07 0.37 -8.71
N LEU A 370 10.48 -0.79 -8.94
CA LEU A 370 9.23 -1.20 -8.33
C LEU A 370 9.32 -2.60 -7.72
N PHE A 371 8.86 -2.73 -6.48
CA PHE A 371 8.85 -3.99 -5.76
C PHE A 371 7.53 -4.20 -5.04
N GLU A 372 6.91 -5.35 -5.27
CA GLU A 372 5.78 -5.82 -4.48
C GLU A 372 6.29 -6.71 -3.34
N GLY A 373 5.69 -6.60 -2.17
CA GLY A 373 6.03 -7.43 -1.01
C GLY A 373 4.88 -7.56 -0.03
N SER A 374 5.09 -8.36 1.01
CA SER A 374 4.09 -8.61 2.05
C SER A 374 4.75 -8.68 3.42
N TRP A 375 4.13 -8.03 4.41
CA TRP A 375 4.38 -8.30 5.82
C TRP A 375 3.48 -9.45 6.24
N ILE A 376 4.07 -10.59 6.58
CA ILE A 376 3.37 -11.80 7.01
C ILE A 376 3.78 -12.11 8.42
N ARG A 377 2.79 -12.39 9.27
CA ARG A 377 3.00 -12.70 10.68
C ARG A 377 3.90 -13.93 10.81
N GLY A 378 4.85 -13.88 11.74
CA GLY A 378 5.86 -14.92 11.95
C GLY A 378 7.03 -14.90 10.97
N SER A 379 6.91 -14.30 9.79
CA SER A 379 7.99 -14.35 8.78
C SER A 379 8.60 -12.98 8.50
N THR A 380 7.82 -12.08 7.90
CA THR A 380 8.32 -10.79 7.39
C THR A 380 7.71 -9.57 8.08
N ALA A 381 6.70 -9.75 8.94
CA ALA A 381 6.09 -8.68 9.72
C ALA A 381 6.93 -8.32 10.96
N GLY A 382 8.08 -7.69 10.74
CA GLY A 382 9.10 -7.43 11.76
C GLY A 382 8.91 -6.16 12.59
N GLY A 383 7.98 -5.28 12.20
CA GLY A 383 7.76 -3.99 12.86
C GLY A 383 8.92 -3.00 12.65
N CYS A 384 8.82 -1.80 13.23
CA CYS A 384 9.79 -0.72 13.01
C CYS A 384 11.10 -0.86 13.84
N ARG A 385 12.04 0.09 13.67
CA ARG A 385 13.37 0.12 14.33
C ARG A 385 13.32 -0.05 15.86
N ASN A 386 12.20 0.28 16.50
CA ASN A 386 11.99 0.14 17.94
C ASN A 386 12.07 -1.33 18.41
N TYR A 387 11.91 -2.29 17.49
CA TYR A 387 11.92 -3.73 17.75
C TYR A 387 13.26 -4.38 17.39
N ILE A 388 14.35 -3.64 17.56
CA ILE A 388 15.73 -4.16 17.58
C ILE A 388 16.13 -4.17 19.05
N GLY A 389 15.97 -5.33 19.68
CA GLY A 389 16.23 -5.67 21.06
C GLY A 389 17.51 -5.05 21.58
N HIS A 390 17.31 -3.90 22.20
CA HIS A 390 18.16 -3.39 23.25
C HIS A 390 17.25 -3.23 24.46
N LYS A 391 17.69 -3.71 25.63
CA LYS A 391 17.24 -3.14 26.90
C LYS A 391 17.59 -1.66 26.87
N VAL A 392 16.73 -0.84 26.28
CA VAL A 392 16.79 0.60 26.50
C VAL A 392 16.30 0.75 27.93
N MET A 393 17.24 0.95 28.84
CA MET A 393 16.97 1.50 30.15
C MET A 393 16.50 2.94 29.94
N MET A 394 15.27 3.10 29.42
CA MET A 394 14.61 4.39 29.41
C MET A 394 14.35 4.72 30.87
N LYS A 395 15.13 5.66 31.41
CA LYS A 395 14.63 6.56 32.45
C LYS A 395 13.47 7.34 31.82
N VAL A 396 12.29 6.73 31.82
CA VAL A 396 11.04 7.43 31.48
C VAL A 396 10.77 8.36 32.64
N THR A 397 11.04 9.64 32.43
CA THR A 397 10.44 10.71 33.24
C THR A 397 8.94 10.64 32.98
N LEU A 398 8.21 10.11 33.95
CA LEU A 398 6.77 9.81 33.92
C LEU A 398 5.92 11.00 33.44
N ARG A 399 5.32 10.89 32.24
CA ARG A 399 4.01 11.48 31.87
C ARG A 399 3.31 10.71 30.73
N CYS A 400 3.28 9.38 30.77
CA CYS A 400 2.37 8.57 29.95
C CYS A 400 1.78 7.45 30.81
N PRO A 401 0.46 7.18 30.78
CA PRO A 401 -0.14 6.14 31.59
C PRO A 401 0.17 4.75 31.00
N LEU A 402 0.88 3.94 31.79
CA LEU A 402 0.78 2.47 31.90
C LEU A 402 0.68 1.66 30.59
N ILE A 403 1.82 1.41 29.95
CA ILE A 403 2.00 0.22 29.10
C ILE A 403 2.56 -0.89 30.00
N PRO A 404 1.93 -2.08 30.09
CA PRO A 404 2.41 -3.14 30.96
C PRO A 404 3.80 -3.63 30.51
N LEU A 405 4.76 -3.64 31.46
CA LEU A 405 6.04 -4.31 31.34
C LEU A 405 5.82 -5.83 31.27
N ASN A 406 5.55 -6.37 30.08
CA ASN A 406 5.73 -7.79 29.76
C ASN A 406 5.78 -8.05 28.24
N LEU A 407 6.15 -7.05 27.44
CA LEU A 407 6.44 -7.29 26.03
C LEU A 407 7.88 -7.79 25.91
N GLN A 408 8.02 -9.11 25.85
CA GLN A 408 9.23 -9.82 25.43
C GLN A 408 9.75 -9.11 24.18
N SER A 409 10.93 -8.50 24.26
CA SER A 409 11.51 -7.67 23.20
C SER A 409 11.88 -8.54 22.01
N ALA A 410 10.91 -8.82 21.13
CA ALA A 410 11.14 -9.59 19.93
C ALA A 410 12.04 -8.78 18.97
N ASP A 411 13.27 -9.27 18.78
CA ASP A 411 14.28 -8.75 17.87
C ASP A 411 13.88 -9.07 16.42
N THR A 412 12.92 -8.32 15.87
CA THR A 412 12.17 -8.72 14.66
C THR A 412 12.35 -7.77 13.48
N PHE A 413 12.83 -6.54 13.67
CA PHE A 413 12.97 -5.55 12.59
C PHE A 413 13.75 -6.05 11.36
N TRP A 414 14.83 -6.81 11.58
CA TRP A 414 15.72 -7.29 10.52
C TRP A 414 15.04 -8.29 9.56
N THR A 415 13.89 -8.83 9.96
CA THR A 415 13.11 -9.83 9.22
C THR A 415 12.19 -9.21 8.17
N ASN A 416 11.97 -7.89 8.24
CA ASN A 416 11.22 -7.18 7.19
C ASN A 416 11.92 -7.34 5.84
N PRO A 417 11.18 -7.27 4.71
CA PRO A 417 11.77 -7.27 3.38
C PRO A 417 12.79 -6.14 3.23
N GLN A 418 13.82 -6.35 2.41
CA GLN A 418 14.95 -5.44 2.26
C GLN A 418 15.25 -5.23 0.78
N PHE A 419 15.47 -3.98 0.37
CA PHE A 419 15.72 -3.61 -1.02
C PHE A 419 17.01 -2.81 -1.11
N LYS A 420 17.95 -3.26 -1.94
CA LYS A 420 19.23 -2.58 -2.16
C LYS A 420 19.08 -1.67 -3.38
N LEU A 421 19.35 -0.38 -3.19
CA LEU A 421 19.35 0.67 -4.21
C LEU A 421 20.78 1.13 -4.46
N LYS A 422 21.21 1.17 -5.72
CA LYS A 422 22.54 1.63 -6.13
C LYS A 422 22.42 2.94 -6.89
N LEU A 423 23.01 3.99 -6.34
CA LEU A 423 23.08 5.33 -6.93
C LEU A 423 24.50 5.55 -7.45
N GLU A 424 24.67 5.69 -8.76
CA GLU A 424 25.98 5.81 -9.41
C GLU A 424 26.28 7.26 -9.83
N ASP A 425 25.35 7.88 -10.55
CA ASP A 425 25.53 9.21 -11.13
C ASP A 425 24.80 10.29 -10.31
N ALA A 426 25.47 11.42 -10.08
CA ALA A 426 24.91 12.59 -9.41
C ALA A 426 23.96 13.41 -10.31
N ASP A 427 23.18 14.26 -9.64
CA ASP A 427 22.40 15.41 -10.11
C ASP A 427 23.09 16.16 -11.27
N ASP A 428 22.41 16.55 -12.36
CA ASP A 428 23.05 17.45 -13.37
C ASP A 428 23.27 18.88 -12.82
N ASP A 429 22.45 19.30 -11.86
CA ASP A 429 22.38 20.68 -11.35
C ASP A 429 22.93 20.85 -9.92
N ASP A 430 23.29 19.75 -9.24
CA ASP A 430 23.82 19.74 -7.87
C ASP A 430 25.16 18.98 -7.78
N ASP A 431 26.17 19.60 -7.16
CA ASP A 431 27.48 18.97 -6.96
C ASP A 431 27.38 17.81 -5.95
N ASP A 432 27.66 16.58 -6.42
CA ASP A 432 27.89 15.34 -5.65
C ASP A 432 26.69 14.68 -4.93
N VAL A 433 25.45 14.91 -5.35
CA VAL A 433 24.27 14.27 -4.73
C VAL A 433 23.30 13.69 -5.76
N CYS A 434 22.53 12.68 -5.34
CA CYS A 434 21.51 12.00 -6.11
C CYS A 434 20.13 12.27 -5.51
N SER A 435 19.19 12.69 -6.34
CA SER A 435 17.80 12.90 -5.95
C SER A 435 16.98 11.61 -6.03
N VAL A 436 16.38 11.22 -4.90
CA VAL A 436 15.58 10.00 -4.79
C VAL A 436 14.24 10.27 -4.11
N VAL A 437 13.15 9.75 -4.68
CA VAL A 437 11.84 9.71 -4.02
C VAL A 437 11.50 8.26 -3.71
N ILE A 438 11.14 7.97 -2.46
CA ILE A 438 10.74 6.63 -2.03
C ILE A 438 9.28 6.70 -1.59
N ALA A 439 8.43 5.89 -2.20
CA ALA A 439 7.00 5.76 -1.90
C ALA A 439 6.69 4.32 -1.47
N LEU A 440 6.12 4.17 -0.26
CA LEU A 440 5.67 2.91 0.30
C LEU A 440 4.15 2.92 0.43
N MET A 441 3.47 2.08 -0.36
CA MET A 441 2.01 1.96 -0.39
C MET A 441 1.54 0.62 0.18
N GLN A 442 0.53 0.60 1.05
CA GLN A 442 -0.17 -0.62 1.47
C GLN A 442 -1.38 -0.92 0.57
N LYS A 443 -1.57 -2.20 0.23
CA LYS A 443 -2.52 -2.63 -0.82
C LYS A 443 -3.87 -3.06 -0.23
N ASN A 444 -4.95 -2.79 -0.97
CA ASN A 444 -6.32 -3.34 -0.76
C ASN A 444 -6.98 -3.15 0.63
N ARG A 445 -6.45 -2.31 1.52
CA ARG A 445 -6.95 -2.20 2.91
C ARG A 445 -8.41 -1.74 3.01
N ARG A 446 -8.88 -0.85 2.11
CA ARG A 446 -10.29 -0.39 2.12
C ARG A 446 -11.30 -1.52 1.95
N LYS A 447 -10.98 -2.53 1.14
CA LYS A 447 -11.84 -3.72 0.92
C LYS A 447 -12.00 -4.57 2.18
N LEU A 448 -11.01 -4.51 3.09
CA LEU A 448 -10.97 -5.27 4.34
C LEU A 448 -11.70 -4.57 5.50
N ARG A 449 -12.22 -3.35 5.30
CA ARG A 449 -12.98 -2.63 6.34
C ARG A 449 -14.26 -3.34 6.76
N LYS A 450 -14.89 -4.07 5.84
CA LYS A 450 -16.02 -4.96 6.14
C LYS A 450 -15.65 -6.09 7.13
N GLU A 451 -14.37 -6.42 7.23
CA GLU A 451 -13.79 -7.41 8.15
C GLU A 451 -13.23 -6.74 9.43
N GLY A 452 -13.39 -5.42 9.57
CA GLY A 452 -12.91 -4.65 10.72
C GLY A 452 -11.43 -4.22 10.63
N LEU A 453 -10.79 -4.40 9.48
CA LEU A 453 -9.39 -4.01 9.25
C LEU A 453 -9.32 -2.65 8.54
N ASP A 454 -8.47 -1.73 9.02
CA ASP A 454 -8.24 -0.42 8.41
C ASP A 454 -6.76 -0.25 7.99
N MET A 455 -6.34 0.94 7.56
CA MET A 455 -4.94 1.22 7.24
C MET A 455 -4.00 0.92 8.41
N GLU A 456 -2.90 0.22 8.15
CA GLU A 456 -1.82 0.02 9.11
C GLU A 456 -0.95 1.26 9.20
N THR A 457 -0.35 1.49 10.36
CA THR A 457 0.68 2.53 10.52
C THR A 457 1.97 2.06 9.85
N ILE A 458 2.35 2.65 8.72
CA ILE A 458 3.51 2.23 7.91
C ILE A 458 4.60 3.31 7.87
N GLY A 459 5.81 2.89 7.51
CA GLY A 459 6.95 3.75 7.30
C GLY A 459 8.18 2.96 6.85
N PHE A 460 9.28 3.64 6.60
CA PHE A 460 10.49 2.98 6.12
C PHE A 460 11.77 3.65 6.63
N ALA A 461 12.88 2.92 6.57
CA ALA A 461 14.21 3.42 6.91
C ALA A 461 15.22 3.04 5.82
N VAL A 462 16.19 3.93 5.60
CA VAL A 462 17.26 3.78 4.61
C VAL A 462 18.60 3.76 5.33
N TYR A 463 19.40 2.74 5.05
CA TYR A 463 20.76 2.55 5.57
C TYR A 463 21.77 2.56 4.43
N GLU A 464 23.04 2.67 4.77
CA GLU A 464 24.13 2.34 3.84
C GLU A 464 24.17 0.81 3.69
N ALA A 465 24.20 0.30 2.46
CA ALA A 465 24.08 -1.13 2.21
C ALA A 465 25.36 -1.89 2.61
N PRO A 466 25.25 -3.12 3.12
CA PRO A 466 26.40 -4.00 3.31
C PRO A 466 26.97 -4.47 1.96
N GLU A 467 28.29 -4.61 1.87
CA GLU A 467 28.98 -5.01 0.63
C GLU A 467 28.83 -6.50 0.28
N HIS A 468 28.76 -7.38 1.28
CA HIS A 468 28.88 -8.84 1.10
C HIS A 468 27.74 -9.66 1.74
N GLU A 469 26.68 -9.02 2.22
CA GLU A 469 25.54 -9.73 2.81
C GLU A 469 24.37 -9.76 1.83
N ASP A 470 23.87 -10.95 1.51
CA ASP A 470 22.64 -11.13 0.69
C ASP A 470 21.39 -10.59 1.38
N GLN A 471 21.38 -10.50 2.70
CA GLN A 471 20.35 -9.88 3.51
C GLN A 471 20.97 -9.41 4.82
N ALA A 472 20.71 -8.16 5.20
CA ALA A 472 21.29 -7.58 6.39
C ALA A 472 20.78 -8.29 7.65
N SER A 473 21.73 -8.73 8.47
CA SER A 473 21.45 -9.43 9.71
C SER A 473 20.93 -8.53 10.84
N LYS A 474 20.47 -9.15 11.91
CA LYS A 474 20.10 -8.46 13.16
C LYS A 474 21.20 -7.55 13.71
N ASP A 475 22.45 -7.99 13.67
CA ASP A 475 23.57 -7.24 14.23
C ASP A 475 23.93 -6.02 13.39
N PHE A 476 23.76 -6.09 12.06
CA PHE A 476 23.91 -4.94 11.19
C PHE A 476 23.07 -3.74 11.68
N PHE A 477 21.77 -3.94 11.91
CA PHE A 477 20.88 -2.86 12.34
C PHE A 477 21.12 -2.38 13.76
N ARG A 478 21.78 -3.17 14.61
CA ARG A 478 22.17 -2.76 15.97
C ARG A 478 23.32 -1.75 15.95
N TYR A 479 24.27 -1.93 15.03
CA TYR A 479 25.50 -1.13 14.97
C TYR A 479 25.46 -0.01 13.92
N HIS A 480 24.50 -0.03 12.99
CA HIS A 480 24.37 0.99 11.94
C HIS A 480 23.15 1.89 12.16
N ALA A 481 23.36 3.20 12.01
CA ALA A 481 22.28 4.19 12.04
C ALA A 481 21.68 4.39 10.64
N SER A 482 20.38 4.70 10.58
CA SER A 482 19.72 5.07 9.33
C SER A 482 20.27 6.39 8.80
N LYS A 483 20.58 6.46 7.51
CA LYS A 483 20.97 7.70 6.80
C LYS A 483 19.75 8.56 6.49
N ALA A 484 18.64 7.92 6.16
CA ALA A 484 17.36 8.56 5.88
C ALA A 484 16.21 7.66 6.38
N ARG A 485 15.02 8.24 6.54
CA ARG A 485 13.80 7.52 6.97
C ARG A 485 12.57 8.36 6.67
N SER A 486 11.40 7.71 6.66
CA SER A 486 10.13 8.46 6.65
C SER A 486 10.04 9.39 7.87
N ARG A 487 9.55 10.62 7.70
CA ARG A 487 9.49 11.60 8.79
C ARG A 487 8.62 11.13 9.93
N THR A 488 7.51 10.46 9.60
CA THR A 488 6.52 9.94 10.54
C THR A 488 6.04 8.56 10.10
N TYR A 489 5.67 7.74 11.07
CA TYR A 489 4.89 6.53 10.84
C TYR A 489 3.42 6.89 10.95
N ILE A 490 2.66 6.71 9.88
CA ILE A 490 1.28 7.17 9.77
C ILE A 490 0.42 6.10 9.12
N ASN A 491 -0.86 6.06 9.50
CA ASN A 491 -1.87 5.14 8.99
C ASN A 491 -2.55 5.68 7.73
N THR A 492 -1.75 6.03 6.72
CA THR A 492 -2.22 6.41 5.37
C THR A 492 -1.95 5.29 4.38
N ARG A 493 -2.61 5.33 3.21
CA ARG A 493 -2.39 4.34 2.16
C ARG A 493 -0.96 4.33 1.65
N GLU A 494 -0.38 5.51 1.43
CA GLU A 494 1.01 5.67 1.01
C GLU A 494 1.76 6.61 1.95
N VAL A 495 3.05 6.32 2.16
CA VAL A 495 4.02 7.21 2.79
C VAL A 495 5.16 7.42 1.80
N SER A 496 5.39 8.67 1.43
CA SER A 496 6.42 9.07 0.48
C SER A 496 7.33 10.14 1.06
N GLU A 497 8.61 10.10 0.70
CA GLU A 497 9.58 11.14 1.04
C GLU A 497 10.60 11.33 -0.08
N ARG A 498 11.07 12.56 -0.21
CA ARG A 498 12.17 12.96 -1.08
C ARG A 498 13.47 13.07 -0.26
N PHE A 499 14.52 12.47 -0.78
CA PHE A 499 15.86 12.50 -0.22
C PHE A 499 16.88 12.96 -1.25
N THR A 500 17.95 13.53 -0.72
CA THR A 500 19.17 13.86 -1.46
C THR A 500 20.29 13.07 -0.78
N LEU A 501 20.85 12.09 -1.48
CA LEU A 501 21.83 11.14 -0.95
C LEU A 501 23.09 11.18 -1.82
N PRO A 502 24.31 11.08 -1.26
CA PRO A 502 25.50 10.96 -2.09
C PRO A 502 25.48 9.66 -2.91
N PRO A 503 26.25 9.56 -4.01
CA PRO A 503 26.43 8.30 -4.73
C PRO A 503 26.89 7.18 -3.80
N GLY A 504 26.31 6.00 -3.94
CA GLY A 504 26.56 4.87 -3.05
C GLY A 504 25.47 3.79 -3.10
N GLU A 505 25.63 2.78 -2.25
CA GLU A 505 24.68 1.70 -2.10
C GLU A 505 23.86 1.86 -0.82
N TYR A 506 22.54 1.76 -0.95
CA TYR A 506 21.59 2.00 0.13
C TYR A 506 20.67 0.80 0.32
N LEU A 507 20.28 0.56 1.57
CA LEU A 507 19.36 -0.51 1.97
C LEU A 507 18.06 0.11 2.50
N LEU A 508 16.98 -0.07 1.76
CA LEU A 508 15.62 0.32 2.13
C LEU A 508 14.91 -0.82 2.87
N VAL A 509 14.35 -0.51 4.03
CA VAL A 509 13.57 -1.45 4.86
C VAL A 509 12.17 -0.88 5.11
N PRO A 510 11.13 -1.31 4.36
CA PRO A 510 9.75 -0.93 4.61
C PRO A 510 9.14 -1.77 5.73
N THR A 511 8.43 -1.12 6.66
CA THR A 511 7.88 -1.77 7.85
C THR A 511 6.51 -1.21 8.25
N THR A 512 5.70 -2.04 8.90
CA THR A 512 4.65 -1.57 9.79
C THR A 512 5.25 -1.04 11.08
N PHE A 513 4.51 -0.20 11.82
CA PHE A 513 4.98 0.31 13.10
C PHE A 513 5.15 -0.83 14.12
N GLN A 514 4.09 -1.63 14.32
CA GLN A 514 4.10 -2.79 15.23
C GLN A 514 4.45 -4.07 14.47
N PRO A 515 5.18 -5.02 15.08
CA PRO A 515 5.43 -6.34 14.50
C PRO A 515 4.14 -7.15 14.41
N HIS A 516 4.14 -8.20 13.59
CA HIS A 516 3.04 -9.15 13.40
C HIS A 516 1.77 -8.58 12.74
N HIS A 517 1.81 -7.31 12.29
CA HIS A 517 0.75 -6.72 11.48
C HIS A 517 0.93 -7.11 10.03
N GLU A 518 -0.14 -7.60 9.41
CA GLU A 518 -0.12 -8.15 8.07
C GLU A 518 -0.69 -7.16 7.06
N ALA A 519 0.07 -6.93 6.00
CA ALA A 519 -0.40 -6.20 4.83
C ALA A 519 0.52 -6.46 3.63
N ASP A 520 -0.07 -6.48 2.44
CA ASP A 520 0.69 -6.39 1.20
C ASP A 520 1.08 -4.94 0.94
N PHE A 521 2.23 -4.72 0.31
CA PHE A 521 2.74 -3.41 0.00
C PHE A 521 3.39 -3.34 -1.39
N LEU A 522 3.55 -2.10 -1.84
CA LEU A 522 4.26 -1.71 -3.05
C LEU A 522 5.30 -0.65 -2.67
N VAL A 523 6.55 -0.87 -3.03
CA VAL A 523 7.62 0.13 -2.94
C VAL A 523 7.92 0.65 -4.34
N ARG A 524 7.92 1.97 -4.49
CA ARG A 524 8.36 2.68 -5.69
C ARG A 524 9.55 3.55 -5.32
N MET A 525 10.67 3.31 -5.99
CA MET A 525 11.90 4.10 -5.84
C MET A 525 12.15 4.83 -7.14
N PHE A 526 12.09 6.15 -7.06
CA PHE A 526 12.29 7.04 -8.18
C PHE A 526 13.65 7.71 -8.07
N SER A 527 14.47 7.61 -9.12
CA SER A 527 15.76 8.29 -9.21
C SER A 527 15.82 9.12 -10.48
N GLU A 528 16.46 10.27 -10.40
CA GLU A 528 16.66 11.13 -11.59
C GLU A 528 17.65 10.51 -12.57
N LYS A 529 18.76 9.99 -12.05
CA LYS A 529 19.72 9.23 -12.84
C LYS A 529 19.40 7.75 -12.81
N LYS A 530 20.08 7.02 -13.69
CA LYS A 530 19.92 5.57 -13.76
C LYS A 530 20.36 4.96 -12.42
N ALA A 531 19.47 4.24 -11.75
CA ALA A 531 19.72 3.56 -10.50
C ALA A 531 19.23 2.12 -10.58
N GLY A 532 20.11 1.18 -10.24
CA GLY A 532 19.72 -0.23 -10.11
C GLY A 532 19.16 -0.50 -8.73
N ALA A 533 18.03 -1.18 -8.64
CA ALA A 533 17.56 -1.73 -7.37
C ALA A 533 17.31 -3.24 -7.45
N VAL A 534 17.54 -3.94 -6.34
CA VAL A 534 17.33 -5.39 -6.21
C VAL A 534 16.71 -5.75 -4.86
N GLU A 535 15.89 -6.80 -4.84
CA GLU A 535 15.40 -7.40 -3.60
C GLU A 535 16.47 -8.29 -2.97
N MET A 536 16.79 -8.00 -1.70
CA MET A 536 17.77 -8.71 -0.90
C MET A 536 17.15 -10.00 -0.32
N GLY A 537 17.95 -11.06 -0.21
CA GLY A 537 17.51 -12.37 0.28
C GLY A 537 16.58 -13.12 -0.69
N SER A 538 16.70 -12.85 -1.98
CA SER A 538 15.93 -13.52 -3.04
C SER A 538 16.59 -14.79 -3.58
N THR A 539 17.85 -15.04 -3.23
CA THR A 539 18.62 -16.23 -3.62
C THR A 539 18.12 -17.48 -2.89
N VAL A 540 18.00 -18.57 -3.65
CA VAL A 540 17.74 -19.91 -3.11
C VAL A 540 18.94 -20.76 -3.45
N ASP A 541 19.62 -21.26 -2.43
CA ASP A 541 20.84 -22.06 -2.57
C ASP A 541 20.92 -23.11 -1.45
N ALA A 542 21.59 -24.22 -1.70
CA ALA A 542 21.76 -25.30 -0.75
C ALA A 542 23.19 -25.85 -0.84
N ASP A 543 24.04 -25.44 0.09
CA ASP A 543 25.40 -25.96 0.26
C ASP A 543 25.38 -27.04 1.35
N LEU A 544 24.95 -28.25 0.95
CA LEU A 544 24.85 -29.40 1.83
C LEU A 544 26.11 -30.25 1.75
N PRO A 545 26.69 -30.67 2.89
CA PRO A 545 27.91 -31.48 2.89
C PRO A 545 27.63 -32.85 2.26
N GLU A 546 28.52 -33.30 1.36
CA GLU A 546 28.47 -34.64 0.78
C GLU A 546 28.51 -35.71 1.89
N PRO A 547 27.71 -36.79 1.75
CA PRO A 547 27.75 -37.89 2.70
C PRO A 547 29.15 -38.54 2.70
N PRO A 548 29.68 -38.89 3.88
CA PRO A 548 30.99 -39.53 3.96
C PRO A 548 30.97 -40.88 3.23
N PRO A 549 32.07 -41.27 2.56
CA PRO A 549 32.16 -42.57 1.90
C PRO A 549 32.00 -43.71 2.91
N PRO A 550 31.44 -44.87 2.48
CA PRO A 550 31.22 -46.00 3.36
C PRO A 550 32.54 -46.50 3.94
N SER A 551 32.67 -46.46 5.26
CA SER A 551 33.82 -46.98 6.00
C SER A 551 33.78 -48.51 6.00
N LEU A 552 34.93 -49.14 5.80
CA LEU A 552 35.05 -50.59 5.89
C LEU A 552 34.81 -51.07 7.33
N PRO A 553 34.25 -52.29 7.55
CA PRO A 553 33.96 -52.81 8.89
C PRO A 553 35.18 -52.87 9.83
N GLU A 554 36.39 -52.94 9.27
CA GLU A 554 37.65 -53.00 10.01
C GLU A 554 38.13 -51.63 10.51
N GLU A 555 37.53 -50.53 10.03
CA GLU A 555 37.84 -49.14 10.38
C GLU A 555 36.74 -48.49 11.26
N GLU A 556 35.74 -49.27 11.71
CA GLU A 556 34.63 -48.74 12.51
C GLU A 556 35.10 -48.22 13.88
N SER A 557 34.76 -46.96 14.18
CA SER A 557 35.01 -46.34 15.48
C SER A 557 34.20 -47.01 16.61
N ASP A 558 34.57 -46.77 17.86
CA ASP A 558 33.82 -47.31 19.00
C ASP A 558 32.38 -46.79 19.08
N GLU A 559 32.12 -45.57 18.57
CA GLU A 559 30.77 -45.03 18.43
C GLU A 559 29.98 -45.77 17.34
N GLU A 560 30.63 -46.11 16.22
CA GLU A 560 30.01 -46.83 15.12
C GLU A 560 29.64 -48.26 15.51
N LYS A 561 30.48 -48.93 16.31
CA LYS A 561 30.14 -50.22 16.91
C LYS A 561 28.94 -50.12 17.86
N GLY A 562 28.83 -49.01 18.59
CA GLY A 562 27.66 -48.71 19.43
C GLY A 562 26.40 -48.51 18.59
N LEU A 563 26.50 -47.76 17.49
CA LEU A 563 25.41 -47.51 16.55
C LEU A 563 24.97 -48.79 15.84
N ARG A 564 25.90 -49.66 15.47
CA ARG A 564 25.64 -50.98 14.88
C ARG A 564 24.87 -51.89 15.81
N ARG A 565 25.24 -51.93 17.10
CA ARG A 565 24.46 -52.68 18.11
C ARG A 565 23.03 -52.14 18.26
N LEU A 566 22.85 -50.82 18.18
CA LEU A 566 21.52 -50.22 18.22
C LEU A 566 20.72 -50.58 16.97
N PHE A 567 21.33 -50.52 15.79
CA PHE A 567 20.73 -50.94 14.52
C PHE A 567 20.30 -52.41 14.55
N ASP A 568 21.20 -53.31 14.93
CA ASP A 568 20.93 -54.75 14.97
C ASP A 568 19.81 -55.10 15.98
N GLN A 569 19.61 -54.31 17.03
CA GLN A 569 18.49 -54.47 17.96
C GLN A 569 17.14 -54.06 17.37
N LEU A 570 17.14 -53.18 16.36
CA LEU A 570 15.94 -52.59 15.77
C LEU A 570 15.55 -53.26 14.46
N ALA A 571 16.54 -53.59 13.63
CA ALA A 571 16.39 -54.11 12.28
C ALA A 571 16.09 -55.61 12.20
N GLY A 572 15.87 -56.27 13.35
CA GLY A 572 15.38 -57.64 13.41
C GLY A 572 16.18 -58.67 12.57
N GLU A 573 15.44 -59.59 11.94
CA GLU A 573 16.00 -60.64 11.08
C GLU A 573 16.23 -60.16 9.63
N ASP A 574 15.50 -59.14 9.21
CA ASP A 574 15.50 -58.53 7.87
C ASP A 574 16.67 -57.54 7.65
N LYS A 575 17.39 -57.17 8.71
CA LYS A 575 18.58 -56.29 8.68
C LYS A 575 18.33 -54.93 8.01
N ALA A 576 17.09 -54.49 8.01
CA ALA A 576 16.69 -53.16 7.56
C ALA A 576 15.68 -52.58 8.57
N ILE A 577 15.67 -51.25 8.72
CA ILE A 577 14.75 -50.57 9.63
C ILE A 577 13.52 -50.11 8.86
N SER A 578 12.33 -50.55 9.29
CA SER A 578 11.05 -50.07 8.77
C SER A 578 10.65 -48.71 9.37
N VAL A 579 9.69 -48.03 8.73
CA VAL A 579 9.14 -46.74 9.19
C VAL A 579 8.66 -46.79 10.65
N ARG A 580 8.03 -47.91 11.06
CA ARG A 580 7.46 -48.05 12.41
C ARG A 580 8.55 -48.28 13.45
N GLU A 581 9.58 -49.05 13.12
CA GLU A 581 10.74 -49.26 13.99
C GLU A 581 11.53 -47.98 14.17
N LEU A 582 11.72 -47.21 13.09
CA LEU A 582 12.32 -45.89 13.13
C LEU A 582 11.54 -44.96 14.08
N GLN A 583 10.21 -44.91 13.95
CA GLN A 583 9.37 -44.10 14.83
C GLN A 583 9.51 -44.49 16.31
N GLN A 584 9.44 -45.79 16.62
CA GLN A 584 9.57 -46.28 17.99
C GLN A 584 10.94 -45.94 18.60
N MET A 585 12.01 -46.12 17.82
CA MET A 585 13.36 -45.79 18.25
C MET A 585 13.49 -44.29 18.53
N LEU A 586 13.12 -43.46 17.56
CA LEU A 586 13.26 -42.01 17.67
C LEU A 586 12.41 -41.44 18.79
N ASN A 587 11.18 -41.95 18.99
CA ASN A 587 10.37 -41.55 20.13
C ASN A 587 11.01 -41.95 21.47
N GLY A 588 11.67 -43.12 21.52
CA GLY A 588 12.37 -43.60 22.71
C GLY A 588 13.63 -42.80 23.05
N VAL A 589 14.36 -42.31 22.05
CA VAL A 589 15.54 -41.44 22.21
C VAL A 589 15.11 -40.00 22.51
N LEU A 590 14.15 -39.51 21.71
CA LEU A 590 13.41 -38.25 21.78
C LEU A 590 12.97 -37.89 23.20
N SER A 591 12.13 -38.76 23.75
CA SER A 591 11.45 -38.59 25.03
C SER A 591 12.37 -38.51 26.25
N ARG A 592 13.64 -38.91 26.12
CA ARG A 592 14.62 -38.84 27.21
C ARG A 592 15.31 -37.49 27.31
N ARG A 593 15.24 -36.66 26.27
CA ARG A 593 15.82 -35.31 26.25
C ARG A 593 14.80 -34.33 26.82
N LYS A 594 15.15 -33.68 27.94
CA LYS A 594 14.26 -32.72 28.62
C LYS A 594 14.30 -31.33 27.97
N GLU A 595 15.31 -31.09 27.14
CA GLU A 595 15.54 -29.83 26.44
C GLU A 595 14.60 -29.65 25.24
N ILE A 596 13.96 -30.72 24.75
CA ILE A 596 13.05 -30.69 23.60
C ILE A 596 11.64 -30.96 24.11
N LYS A 597 10.70 -30.07 23.82
CA LYS A 597 9.28 -30.34 24.07
C LYS A 597 8.78 -31.28 22.98
N PHE A 598 8.69 -32.56 23.34
CA PHE A 598 8.50 -33.63 22.38
C PHE A 598 7.21 -34.41 22.64
N ASP A 599 6.23 -34.25 21.77
CA ASP A 599 4.93 -34.94 21.83
C ASP A 599 4.91 -36.25 21.00
N GLY A 600 6.04 -36.59 20.36
CA GLY A 600 6.22 -37.78 19.51
C GLY A 600 6.39 -37.42 18.02
N LEU A 601 7.24 -38.14 17.30
CA LEU A 601 7.35 -38.00 15.84
C LEU A 601 6.16 -38.66 15.15
N THR A 602 5.62 -38.01 14.13
CA THR A 602 4.56 -38.58 13.29
C THR A 602 5.13 -39.60 12.29
N LEU A 603 4.27 -40.53 11.84
CA LEU A 603 4.65 -41.49 10.80
C LEU A 603 5.03 -40.78 9.49
N SER A 604 4.43 -39.63 9.19
CA SER A 604 4.77 -38.81 8.04
C SER A 604 6.21 -38.30 8.06
N THR A 605 6.73 -37.93 9.23
CA THR A 605 8.13 -37.52 9.42
C THR A 605 9.05 -38.69 9.15
N CYS A 606 8.76 -39.85 9.74
CA CYS A 606 9.53 -41.07 9.52
C CYS A 606 9.51 -41.53 8.06
N HIS A 607 8.38 -41.41 7.37
CA HIS A 607 8.30 -41.65 5.92
C HIS A 607 9.18 -40.68 5.13
N SER A 608 9.18 -39.40 5.49
CA SER A 608 10.02 -38.39 4.82
C SER A 608 11.51 -38.68 5.03
N ILE A 609 11.88 -39.13 6.24
CA ILE A 609 13.26 -39.54 6.56
C ILE A 609 13.68 -40.75 5.73
N ILE A 610 12.87 -41.81 5.67
CA ILE A 610 13.21 -42.97 4.85
C ILE A 610 13.34 -42.56 3.39
N ASN A 611 12.41 -41.77 2.85
CA ASN A 611 12.50 -41.29 1.46
C ASN A 611 13.78 -40.49 1.15
N LEU A 612 14.36 -39.81 2.13
CA LEU A 612 15.63 -39.08 1.95
C LEU A 612 16.84 -40.02 1.99
N MET A 613 16.76 -41.08 2.78
CA MET A 613 17.91 -41.93 3.12
C MET A 613 17.97 -43.23 2.32
N ASP A 614 16.84 -43.71 1.81
CA ASP A 614 16.66 -44.93 1.00
C ASP A 614 17.17 -44.69 -0.43
N VAL A 615 18.50 -44.80 -0.60
CA VAL A 615 19.17 -44.57 -1.88
C VAL A 615 18.95 -45.77 -2.82
N ASP A 616 18.75 -46.95 -2.26
CA ASP A 616 18.58 -48.21 -2.99
C ASP A 616 17.12 -48.54 -3.37
N ASN A 617 16.16 -47.70 -2.95
CA ASN A 617 14.72 -47.81 -3.20
C ASN A 617 14.10 -49.09 -2.64
N THR A 618 14.60 -49.58 -1.51
CA THR A 618 14.09 -50.78 -0.82
C THR A 618 12.82 -50.49 -0.02
N GLY A 619 12.51 -49.22 0.26
CA GLY A 619 11.43 -48.78 1.14
C GLY A 619 11.75 -48.96 2.64
N MET A 620 12.99 -49.34 2.96
CA MET A 620 13.51 -49.54 4.32
C MET A 620 14.89 -48.88 4.42
N MET A 621 15.49 -48.87 5.61
CA MET A 621 16.80 -48.24 5.82
C MET A 621 17.85 -49.26 6.24
N GLU A 622 18.88 -49.45 5.41
CA GLU A 622 20.01 -50.33 5.72
C GLU A 622 21.04 -49.65 6.66
N PHE A 623 22.02 -50.41 7.17
CA PHE A 623 22.96 -49.89 8.18
C PHE A 623 23.79 -48.68 7.71
N GLN A 624 24.23 -48.67 6.45
CA GLN A 624 25.03 -47.56 5.92
C GLN A 624 24.21 -46.28 5.80
N GLU A 625 22.96 -46.40 5.35
CA GLU A 625 22.00 -45.30 5.30
C GLU A 625 21.67 -44.81 6.72
N PHE A 626 21.42 -45.74 7.65
CA PHE A 626 21.18 -45.42 9.06
C PHE A 626 22.35 -44.67 9.71
N LYS A 627 23.59 -45.01 9.36
CA LYS A 627 24.79 -44.31 9.84
C LYS A 627 24.79 -42.84 9.38
N VAL A 628 24.56 -42.59 8.09
CA VAL A 628 24.51 -41.23 7.54
C VAL A 628 23.35 -40.44 8.16
N PHE A 629 22.17 -41.07 8.28
CA PHE A 629 21.01 -40.49 8.93
C PHE A 629 21.29 -40.06 10.37
N TRP A 630 21.95 -40.91 11.16
CA TRP A 630 22.22 -40.63 12.56
C TRP A 630 23.14 -39.40 12.74
N GLU A 631 24.14 -39.24 11.88
CA GLU A 631 25.01 -38.06 11.89
C GLU A 631 24.26 -36.79 11.46
N LYS A 632 23.40 -36.87 10.45
CA LYS A 632 22.51 -35.75 10.07
C LYS A 632 21.57 -35.37 11.22
N MET A 633 20.97 -36.36 11.87
CA MET A 633 20.08 -36.15 13.02
C MET A 633 20.77 -35.46 14.18
N LYS A 634 22.01 -35.86 14.53
CA LYS A 634 22.80 -35.17 15.57
C LYS A 634 22.97 -33.69 15.21
N LYS A 635 23.31 -33.37 13.95
CA LYS A 635 23.47 -31.99 13.48
C LYS A 635 22.16 -31.21 13.56
N TRP A 636 21.05 -31.77 13.08
CA TRP A 636 19.74 -31.11 13.14
C TRP A 636 19.26 -30.86 14.58
N ILE A 637 19.49 -31.80 15.49
CA ILE A 637 19.20 -31.60 16.94
C ILE A 637 20.07 -30.47 17.51
N MET A 638 21.37 -30.44 17.19
CA MET A 638 22.26 -29.38 17.66
C MET A 638 21.83 -28.00 17.13
N LEU A 639 21.45 -27.91 15.86
CA LEU A 639 20.92 -26.69 15.27
C LEU A 639 19.65 -26.24 16.00
N PHE A 640 18.67 -27.13 16.16
CA PHE A 640 17.44 -26.84 16.89
C PHE A 640 17.72 -26.25 18.28
N LEU A 641 18.56 -26.92 19.06
CA LEU A 641 18.90 -26.49 20.42
C LEU A 641 19.73 -25.21 20.47
N SER A 642 20.55 -24.93 19.45
CA SER A 642 21.35 -23.70 19.39
C SER A 642 20.51 -22.45 19.07
N TYR A 643 19.41 -22.64 18.34
CA TYR A 643 18.53 -21.57 17.88
C TYR A 643 17.22 -21.44 18.67
N ASP A 644 16.87 -22.40 19.54
CA ASP A 644 15.87 -22.26 20.61
C ASP A 644 16.44 -21.39 21.76
N THR A 645 16.55 -20.08 21.49
CA THR A 645 17.27 -19.15 22.38
C THR A 645 16.54 -18.91 23.70
N ASP A 646 15.22 -19.06 23.70
CA ASP A 646 14.37 -18.87 24.87
C ASP A 646 14.13 -20.18 25.65
N ARG A 647 14.63 -21.31 25.14
CA ARG A 647 14.47 -22.66 25.71
C ARG A 647 13.01 -23.03 25.89
N SER A 648 12.16 -22.55 25.00
CA SER A 648 10.74 -22.87 24.98
C SER A 648 10.49 -24.32 24.59
N GLY A 649 11.50 -24.99 24.01
CA GLY A 649 11.38 -26.31 23.40
C GLY A 649 10.65 -26.26 22.06
N LYS A 650 10.44 -25.07 21.50
CA LYS A 650 9.88 -24.80 20.18
C LYS A 650 10.78 -23.79 19.47
N MET A 651 10.65 -23.68 18.16
CA MET A 651 11.40 -22.73 17.35
C MET A 651 10.44 -21.75 16.71
N SER A 652 10.62 -20.45 16.92
CA SER A 652 9.85 -19.46 16.18
C SER A 652 10.20 -19.51 14.70
N SER A 653 9.27 -19.13 13.84
CA SER A 653 9.52 -19.01 12.39
C SER A 653 10.66 -18.04 12.04
N TYR A 654 10.99 -17.09 12.93
CA TYR A 654 12.14 -16.19 12.78
C TYR A 654 13.48 -16.89 13.08
N GLU A 655 13.52 -17.76 14.10
CA GLU A 655 14.70 -18.58 14.43
C GLU A 655 14.94 -19.63 13.34
N LEU A 656 13.88 -20.17 12.75
CA LEU A 656 13.96 -21.15 11.66
C LEU A 656 14.77 -20.64 10.47
N ARG A 657 14.58 -19.38 10.06
CA ARG A 657 15.38 -18.78 8.97
C ARG A 657 16.88 -18.91 9.25
N THR A 658 17.28 -18.62 10.49
CA THR A 658 18.69 -18.64 10.89
C THR A 658 19.19 -20.08 11.02
N ALA A 659 18.36 -20.99 11.55
CA ALA A 659 18.66 -22.41 11.65
C ALA A 659 18.85 -23.08 10.28
N LEU A 660 18.02 -22.76 9.28
CA LEU A 660 18.15 -23.28 7.92
C LEU A 660 19.41 -22.74 7.23
N LYS A 661 19.71 -21.44 7.40
CA LYS A 661 20.96 -20.87 6.88
C LYS A 661 22.19 -21.55 7.49
N ALA A 662 22.17 -21.83 8.79
CA ALA A 662 23.23 -22.56 9.48
C ALA A 662 23.30 -24.06 9.08
N ALA A 663 22.21 -24.61 8.57
CA ALA A 663 22.15 -25.95 7.98
C ALA A 663 22.69 -26.00 6.53
N GLY A 664 23.08 -24.85 5.95
CA GLY A 664 23.53 -24.76 4.56
C GLY A 664 22.42 -24.46 3.55
N MET A 665 21.18 -24.24 4.01
CA MET A 665 20.04 -23.93 3.16
C MET A 665 19.68 -22.44 3.22
N GLN A 666 19.91 -21.74 2.11
CA GLN A 666 19.51 -20.36 1.92
C GLN A 666 18.19 -20.31 1.16
N LEU A 667 17.16 -19.77 1.80
CA LEU A 667 15.82 -19.68 1.24
C LEU A 667 15.37 -18.23 1.12
N ASN A 668 14.58 -17.94 0.09
CA ASN A 668 13.99 -16.64 -0.09
C ASN A 668 12.77 -16.40 0.83
N ASN A 669 12.31 -15.15 0.90
CA ASN A 669 11.18 -14.76 1.75
C ASN A 669 9.90 -15.55 1.42
N SER A 670 9.61 -15.78 0.14
CA SER A 670 8.41 -16.53 -0.29
C SER A 670 8.41 -17.97 0.20
N LEU A 671 9.54 -18.67 0.11
CA LEU A 671 9.67 -20.05 0.62
C LEU A 671 9.56 -20.09 2.14
N LEU A 672 10.18 -19.15 2.85
CA LEU A 672 10.09 -19.07 4.31
C LEU A 672 8.66 -18.78 4.78
N GLN A 673 7.89 -17.99 4.03
CA GLN A 673 6.46 -17.79 4.27
C GLN A 673 5.67 -19.09 4.09
N LEU A 674 5.91 -19.84 3.01
CA LEU A 674 5.25 -21.14 2.79
C LEU A 674 5.58 -22.15 3.89
N ILE A 675 6.83 -22.15 4.38
CA ILE A 675 7.24 -22.99 5.50
C ILE A 675 6.48 -22.61 6.77
N GLY A 676 6.42 -21.31 7.09
CA GLY A 676 5.64 -20.82 8.24
C GLY A 676 4.16 -21.22 8.16
N LEU A 677 3.52 -21.05 7.00
CA LEU A 677 2.12 -21.45 6.79
C LEU A 677 1.89 -22.96 6.91
N ARG A 678 2.91 -23.77 6.62
CA ARG A 678 2.76 -25.23 6.54
C ARG A 678 3.10 -25.94 7.85
N PHE A 679 4.10 -25.44 8.58
CA PHE A 679 4.73 -26.12 9.71
C PHE A 679 4.63 -25.36 11.03
N ALA A 680 4.24 -24.09 11.03
CA ALA A 680 4.07 -23.35 12.28
C ALA A 680 2.66 -23.52 12.85
N ASP A 681 2.56 -23.53 14.18
CA ASP A 681 1.30 -23.61 14.90
C ASP A 681 0.55 -22.25 14.94
N ALA A 682 -0.56 -22.18 15.66
CA ALA A 682 -1.36 -20.95 15.78
C ALA A 682 -0.62 -19.76 16.43
N ASN A 683 0.50 -20.02 17.12
CA ASN A 683 1.38 -19.00 17.68
C ASN A 683 2.59 -18.70 16.79
N PHE A 684 2.68 -19.33 15.61
CA PHE A 684 3.83 -19.29 14.71
C PHE A 684 5.09 -19.94 15.28
N ASP A 685 4.90 -20.89 16.21
CA ASP A 685 5.96 -21.72 16.73
C ASP A 685 5.99 -23.07 15.99
N ILE A 686 7.18 -23.57 15.71
CA ILE A 686 7.44 -24.84 15.05
C ILE A 686 7.98 -25.81 16.09
N ASP A 687 7.32 -26.94 16.26
CA ASP A 687 7.81 -27.98 17.15
C ASP A 687 8.94 -28.79 16.51
N PHE A 688 9.53 -29.71 17.27
CA PHE A 688 10.65 -30.49 16.76
C PHE A 688 10.25 -31.47 15.64
N ASP A 689 9.03 -32.00 15.62
CA ASP A 689 8.57 -32.92 14.57
C ASP A 689 8.38 -32.20 13.24
N ASP A 690 7.76 -31.03 13.29
CA ASP A 690 7.54 -30.16 12.14
C ASP A 690 8.86 -29.57 11.61
N TYR A 691 9.79 -29.19 12.50
CA TYR A 691 11.15 -28.79 12.13
C TYR A 691 11.88 -29.91 11.38
N LEU A 692 11.84 -31.14 11.92
CA LEU A 692 12.50 -32.29 11.33
C LEU A 692 11.86 -32.66 9.97
N THR A 693 10.54 -32.59 9.87
CA THR A 693 9.84 -32.81 8.60
C THR A 693 10.22 -31.76 7.57
N CYS A 694 10.31 -30.49 7.97
CA CYS A 694 10.68 -29.38 7.10
C CYS A 694 12.09 -29.56 6.54
N ILE A 695 13.08 -29.77 7.41
CA ILE A 695 14.48 -29.86 7.00
C ILE A 695 14.75 -31.07 6.09
N VAL A 696 14.15 -32.22 6.40
CA VAL A 696 14.26 -33.44 5.59
C VAL A 696 13.61 -33.27 4.22
N ARG A 697 12.47 -32.59 4.15
CA ARG A 697 11.80 -32.34 2.86
C ARG A 697 12.53 -31.34 2.00
N LEU A 698 13.11 -30.30 2.60
CA LEU A 698 13.90 -29.31 1.87
C LEU A 698 15.17 -29.94 1.28
N GLU A 699 15.81 -30.84 2.02
CA GLU A 699 17.01 -31.54 1.55
C GLU A 699 16.70 -32.58 0.45
N ASN A 700 15.46 -33.08 0.38
CA ASN A 700 15.04 -34.04 -0.65
C ASN A 700 14.56 -33.37 -1.97
N MET A 701 14.39 -32.04 -1.98
CA MET A 701 13.97 -31.27 -3.17
C MET A 701 15.18 -30.79 -3.95
#